data_AF-A0A7X7PGK1-F1
#
_entry.id   AF-A0A7X7PGK1-F1
#
_cell.length_a   1.000
_cell.length_b   1.000
_cell.length_c   1.000
_cell.angle_alpha   90.00
_cell.angle_beta   90.00
_cell.angle_gamma   90.00
#
_symmetry.space_group_name_H-M   'P 1'
#
loop_
_entity.id
_entity.type
_entity.pdbx_description
1 polymer ?
#
loop_
_entity_poly.entity_id
_entity_poly.type
_entity_poly.pdbx_seq_one_letter_code
_entity_poly.pdbx_strand_id
1 'polypeptide(L)'
;MRRLLRVGSAERDVGEELAFHFAEATDDLVRLGWTRSAAEAEVRRRFGDEARYRRELLSLNRRRERRMRWSGRLEGASDAMREAVRGLVRTPGMTIGIVVVFALGVGANATILQIIDRLMLRPPDLVVDAASVNRIVTDRSDVRQGERTQSEYLTYPDYLDLRGAKSFSAVAGYAPRELTIGHGDGAHLAQTVLATGDYFDLIGVRPHAGRFFTNEEARLGGERVVVVGHGYWQRQLGGAPDVIGRTVELAGNPYTIIGVAPPGLTTIDLTPAELWFPLEVAQADLAPEGWAESRNWWWMRALVRRADGVTVAQAGAEATALHVAGREQQIAAGSYGADTRIEAYPLVVAERPGIGSEPAVARWLAGVALVVLLIACINVANLLFARMLRRQREIGIQLALGVGRGRLVGRILLEGALLGVLGGAAALAVAWWGGGALRRLLLPDVAWNDLGLSTTVLMATGMLALLAGVLSAIVPALQAARRDVIDSLRTSAGGITRSALRVRTTLSFVQAALSVLLLIGAGLFVRSMTNAGSVDHGYEPDGMLYANLSTPRNAIMPVEHLRLEREILERVSRVPGVESAAFTSSMPFWSYLVYTIRIDGVDSLRTLPSGGAHAHIVSPAYLETTRMDIIRGRGLGDGRAYTAVVNQTMARQIEPYGDPIGRCIYMTVSGTETPCIEIAGIVEDAKATGFDEEPFMQYYVTLPEGAPVAEAFAGATLMLRVSGSESQVIPTVRR
;
A
#
# COMPACT_ATOMS: atom_id res chain seq x y z
N MET A 1 -44.81 1.83 34.11
CA MET A 1 -44.27 3.11 34.64
C MET A 1 -44.40 3.15 36.17
N ARG A 2 -43.76 2.20 36.90
CA ARG A 2 -43.92 2.04 38.37
C ARG A 2 -42.61 1.65 39.10
N ARG A 3 -41.45 1.81 38.46
CA ARG A 3 -40.16 1.29 38.95
C ARG A 3 -39.12 2.34 39.35
N LEU A 4 -39.49 3.63 39.37
CA LEU A 4 -38.57 4.75 39.67
C LEU A 4 -38.83 5.44 41.02
N LEU A 5 -39.81 5.00 41.82
CA LEU A 5 -40.15 5.59 43.13
C LEU A 5 -39.85 4.64 44.30
N ARG A 6 -38.61 4.14 44.39
CA ARG A 6 -38.16 3.31 45.54
C ARG A 6 -37.07 3.96 46.39
N VAL A 7 -36.83 5.27 46.23
CA VAL A 7 -35.95 6.02 47.15
C VAL A 7 -36.62 6.19 48.52
N GLY A 8 -37.95 6.21 48.57
CA GLY A 8 -38.70 6.32 49.82
C GLY A 8 -39.02 5.01 50.54
N SER A 9 -38.50 3.83 50.16
CA SER A 9 -38.67 2.62 51.00
C SER A 9 -37.54 2.51 52.01
N ALA A 10 -36.28 2.62 51.60
CA ALA A 10 -35.15 2.51 52.52
C ALA A 10 -35.14 3.58 53.64
N GLU A 11 -35.58 4.81 53.36
CA GLU A 11 -35.72 5.86 54.39
C GLU A 11 -36.90 5.64 55.33
N ARG A 12 -37.98 5.02 54.84
CA ARG A 12 -39.12 4.61 55.68
C ARG A 12 -38.79 3.38 56.51
N ASP A 13 -38.23 2.34 55.90
CA ASP A 13 -37.84 1.09 56.56
C ASP A 13 -36.82 1.37 57.68
N VAL A 14 -35.77 2.17 57.41
CA VAL A 14 -34.79 2.59 58.43
C VAL A 14 -35.44 3.49 59.50
N GLY A 15 -36.42 4.30 59.13
CA GLY A 15 -37.18 5.14 60.06
C GLY A 15 -38.09 4.34 61.00
N GLU A 16 -38.78 3.33 60.48
CA GLU A 16 -39.64 2.41 61.23
C GLU A 16 -38.82 1.50 62.15
N GLU A 17 -37.68 1.00 61.68
CA GLU A 17 -36.75 0.17 62.47
C GLU A 17 -36.12 0.96 63.63
N LEU A 18 -35.74 2.23 63.39
CA LEU A 18 -35.29 3.13 64.46
C LEU A 18 -36.40 3.41 65.48
N ALA A 19 -37.62 3.73 65.02
CA ALA A 19 -38.74 3.99 65.92
C ALA A 19 -39.09 2.77 66.78
N PHE A 20 -39.00 1.56 66.21
CA PHE A 20 -39.20 0.30 66.93
C PHE A 20 -38.17 0.12 68.05
N HIS A 21 -36.87 0.28 67.76
CA HIS A 21 -35.82 0.12 68.77
C HIS A 21 -35.86 1.20 69.86
N PHE A 22 -36.25 2.43 69.52
CA PHE A 22 -36.45 3.50 70.51
C PHE A 22 -37.63 3.18 71.44
N ALA A 23 -38.74 2.65 70.90
CA ALA A 23 -39.90 2.26 71.70
C ALA A 23 -39.57 1.07 72.63
N GLU A 24 -38.87 0.06 72.11
CA GLU A 24 -38.45 -1.13 72.87
C GLU A 24 -37.50 -0.76 74.02
N ALA A 25 -36.45 0.03 73.75
CA ALA A 25 -35.51 0.48 74.77
C ALA A 25 -36.17 1.37 75.84
N THR A 26 -37.20 2.13 75.46
CA THR A 26 -37.96 2.96 76.40
C THR A 26 -38.81 2.09 77.32
N ASP A 27 -39.52 1.09 76.76
CA ASP A 27 -40.35 0.18 77.54
C ASP A 27 -39.52 -0.69 78.50
N ASP A 28 -38.30 -1.08 78.14
CA ASP A 28 -37.39 -1.81 79.03
C ASP A 28 -36.95 -0.99 80.25
N LEU A 29 -36.65 0.30 80.07
CA LEU A 29 -36.31 1.19 81.19
C LEU A 29 -37.53 1.44 82.10
N VAL A 30 -38.73 1.54 81.52
CA VAL A 30 -39.97 1.65 82.29
C VAL A 30 -40.21 0.40 83.14
N ARG A 31 -39.93 -0.80 82.60
CA ARG A 31 -40.00 -2.06 83.36
C ARG A 31 -39.01 -2.12 84.53
N LEU A 32 -37.90 -1.40 84.43
CA LEU A 32 -36.90 -1.25 85.49
C LEU A 32 -37.25 -0.16 86.52
N GLY A 33 -38.48 0.37 86.49
CA GLY A 33 -39.01 1.30 87.49
C GLY A 33 -38.83 2.78 87.17
N TRP A 34 -38.39 3.12 85.95
CA TRP A 34 -38.26 4.51 85.53
C TRP A 34 -39.61 5.08 85.10
N THR A 35 -39.86 6.37 85.36
CA THR A 35 -41.01 7.07 84.78
C THR A 35 -40.83 7.20 83.28
N ARG A 36 -41.91 7.08 82.49
CA ARG A 36 -41.84 7.07 81.02
C ARG A 36 -41.12 8.29 80.44
N SER A 37 -41.33 9.47 81.01
CA SER A 37 -40.63 10.70 80.61
C SER A 37 -39.12 10.66 80.90
N ALA A 38 -38.70 10.07 82.02
CA ALA A 38 -37.28 9.90 82.34
C ALA A 38 -36.62 8.81 81.49
N ALA A 39 -37.35 7.72 81.21
CA ALA A 39 -36.91 6.64 80.31
C ALA A 39 -36.68 7.16 78.89
N GLU A 40 -37.62 7.92 78.32
CA GLU A 40 -37.47 8.52 76.98
C GLU A 40 -36.28 9.49 76.89
N ALA A 41 -36.06 10.30 77.94
CA ALA A 41 -34.93 11.23 77.99
C ALA A 41 -33.59 10.49 78.06
N GLU A 42 -33.52 9.41 78.82
CA GLU A 42 -32.32 8.58 78.96
C GLU A 42 -32.03 7.75 77.69
N VAL A 43 -33.05 7.22 77.01
CA VAL A 43 -32.89 6.55 75.71
C VAL A 43 -32.34 7.52 74.67
N ARG A 44 -32.91 8.74 74.57
CA ARG A 44 -32.38 9.78 73.66
C ARG A 44 -30.94 10.16 74.00
N ARG A 45 -30.58 10.21 75.28
CA ARG A 45 -29.20 10.48 75.73
C ARG A 45 -28.24 9.35 75.37
N ARG A 46 -28.65 8.08 75.54
CA ARG A 46 -27.84 6.88 75.24
C ARG A 46 -27.65 6.64 73.73
N PHE A 47 -28.68 6.88 72.92
CA PHE A 47 -28.61 6.75 71.46
C PHE A 47 -27.85 7.90 70.79
N GLY A 48 -27.69 9.04 71.46
CA GLY A 48 -26.90 10.17 70.95
C GLY A 48 -27.54 10.86 69.75
N ASP A 49 -26.72 11.30 68.78
CA ASP A 49 -27.20 12.00 67.57
C ASP A 49 -27.92 11.05 66.60
N GLU A 50 -29.24 10.94 66.73
CA GLU A 50 -30.13 10.14 65.89
C GLU A 50 -29.92 10.43 64.38
N ALA A 51 -29.63 11.68 64.01
CA ALA A 51 -29.40 12.07 62.63
C ALA A 51 -28.07 11.50 62.09
N ARG A 52 -27.06 11.30 62.95
CA ARG A 52 -25.83 10.60 62.57
C ARG A 52 -26.08 9.10 62.36
N TYR A 53 -26.80 8.45 63.26
CA TYR A 53 -27.09 7.01 63.19
C TYR A 53 -27.99 6.66 61.99
N ARG A 54 -29.03 7.46 61.72
CA ARG A 54 -29.88 7.32 60.52
C ARG A 54 -29.06 7.48 59.23
N ARG A 55 -28.14 8.45 59.17
CA ARG A 55 -27.24 8.63 58.01
C ARG A 55 -26.30 7.43 57.82
N GLU A 56 -25.80 6.87 58.91
CA GLU A 56 -24.92 5.69 58.87
C GLU A 56 -25.67 4.42 58.40
N LEU A 57 -26.85 4.14 58.95
CA LEU A 57 -27.71 3.04 58.53
C LEU A 57 -28.16 3.18 57.06
N LEU A 58 -28.53 4.37 56.62
CA LEU A 58 -28.83 4.63 55.21
C LEU A 58 -27.60 4.40 54.31
N SER A 59 -26.40 4.76 54.77
CA SER A 59 -25.16 4.52 54.02
C SER A 59 -24.83 3.03 53.91
N LEU A 60 -25.04 2.25 54.98
CA LEU A 60 -24.84 0.81 55.00
C LEU A 60 -25.88 0.08 54.14
N ASN A 61 -27.15 0.48 54.21
CA ASN A 61 -28.22 -0.11 53.41
C ASN A 61 -28.02 0.19 51.91
N ARG A 62 -27.64 1.43 51.55
CA ARG A 62 -27.27 1.79 50.17
C ARG A 62 -26.05 1.00 49.66
N ARG A 63 -25.05 0.74 50.51
CA ARG A 63 -23.90 -0.13 50.18
C ARG A 63 -24.32 -1.58 49.97
N ARG A 64 -25.18 -2.11 50.84
CA ARG A 64 -25.72 -3.49 50.78
C ARG A 64 -26.58 -3.69 49.53
N GLU A 65 -27.48 -2.75 49.22
CA GLU A 65 -28.29 -2.77 48.00
C GLU A 65 -27.43 -2.67 46.74
N ARG A 66 -26.39 -1.83 46.72
CA ARG A 66 -25.42 -1.79 45.61
C ARG A 66 -24.75 -3.16 45.45
N ARG A 67 -24.29 -3.79 46.54
CA ARG A 67 -23.60 -5.08 46.51
C ARG A 67 -24.52 -6.21 46.03
N MET A 68 -25.76 -6.28 46.52
CA MET A 68 -26.77 -7.25 46.06
C MET A 68 -27.18 -7.04 44.60
N ARG A 69 -27.29 -5.78 44.16
CA ARG A 69 -27.55 -5.46 42.74
C ARG A 69 -26.39 -5.84 41.83
N TRP A 70 -25.15 -5.74 42.32
CA TRP A 70 -23.96 -6.16 41.59
C TRP A 70 -23.86 -7.69 41.53
N SER A 71 -24.02 -8.41 42.64
CA SER A 71 -24.00 -9.88 42.65
C SER A 71 -25.12 -10.47 41.79
N GLY A 72 -26.36 -9.96 41.93
CA GLY A 72 -27.48 -10.42 41.10
C GLY A 72 -27.35 -10.06 39.61
N ARG A 73 -26.53 -9.05 39.25
CA ARG A 73 -26.19 -8.76 37.84
C ARG A 73 -25.13 -9.71 37.31
N LEU A 74 -24.14 -10.07 38.12
CA LEU A 74 -23.09 -11.03 37.74
C LEU A 74 -23.66 -12.43 37.57
N GLU A 75 -24.47 -12.90 38.52
CA GLU A 75 -25.19 -14.19 38.43
C GLU A 75 -26.11 -14.24 37.19
N GLY A 76 -26.89 -13.17 36.98
CA GLY A 76 -27.74 -13.07 35.80
C GLY A 76 -26.97 -13.03 34.47
N ALA A 77 -25.74 -12.50 34.47
CA ALA A 77 -24.88 -12.50 33.28
C ALA A 77 -24.24 -13.87 33.04
N SER A 78 -23.79 -14.57 34.09
CA SER A 78 -23.25 -15.93 33.95
C SER A 78 -24.30 -16.92 33.46
N ASP A 79 -25.54 -16.80 33.95
CA ASP A 79 -26.64 -17.65 33.50
C ASP A 79 -26.99 -17.38 32.04
N ALA A 80 -27.07 -16.10 31.65
CA ALA A 80 -27.30 -15.72 30.26
C ALA A 80 -26.18 -16.23 29.33
N MET A 81 -24.92 -16.19 29.77
CA MET A 81 -23.77 -16.71 29.03
C MET A 81 -23.86 -18.22 28.85
N ARG A 82 -24.14 -18.97 29.92
CA ARG A 82 -24.26 -20.44 29.88
C ARG A 82 -25.45 -20.87 29.01
N GLU A 83 -26.56 -20.13 29.06
CA GLU A 83 -27.72 -20.36 28.19
C GLU A 83 -27.43 -20.04 26.72
N ALA A 84 -26.72 -18.96 26.44
CA ALA A 84 -26.32 -18.58 25.08
C ALA A 84 -25.41 -19.66 24.46
N VAL A 85 -24.39 -20.10 25.19
CA VAL A 85 -23.47 -21.18 24.76
C VAL A 85 -24.23 -22.49 24.50
N ARG A 86 -25.06 -22.93 25.45
CA ARG A 86 -25.91 -24.13 25.25
C ARG A 86 -26.83 -23.98 24.05
N GLY A 87 -27.37 -22.78 23.84
CA GLY A 87 -28.18 -22.46 22.69
C GLY A 87 -27.44 -22.74 21.39
N LEU A 88 -26.21 -22.23 21.26
CA LEU A 88 -25.36 -22.41 20.07
C LEU A 88 -25.03 -23.89 19.81
N VAL A 89 -24.62 -24.62 20.83
CA VAL A 89 -24.28 -26.05 20.72
C VAL A 89 -25.48 -26.91 20.26
N ARG A 90 -26.70 -26.55 20.66
CA ARG A 90 -27.92 -27.26 20.27
C ARG A 90 -28.36 -27.01 18.82
N THR A 91 -27.79 -26.02 18.13
CA THR A 91 -28.14 -25.71 16.74
C THR A 91 -26.90 -25.59 15.86
N PRO A 92 -26.10 -26.66 15.73
CA PRO A 92 -24.74 -26.60 15.17
C PRO A 92 -24.73 -26.14 13.71
N GLY A 93 -25.61 -26.67 12.85
CA GLY A 93 -25.62 -26.29 11.42
C GLY A 93 -25.84 -24.78 11.18
N MET A 94 -26.70 -24.17 12.00
CA MET A 94 -26.94 -22.73 11.92
C MET A 94 -25.78 -21.91 12.47
N THR A 95 -25.21 -22.35 13.59
CA THR A 95 -24.03 -21.70 14.19
C THR A 95 -22.85 -21.76 13.24
N ILE A 96 -22.59 -22.93 12.61
CA ILE A 96 -21.55 -23.10 11.59
C ILE A 96 -21.81 -22.15 10.41
N GLY A 97 -23.04 -22.10 9.89
CA GLY A 97 -23.37 -21.19 8.80
C GLY A 97 -23.11 -19.71 9.14
N ILE A 98 -23.47 -19.26 10.35
CA ILE A 98 -23.20 -17.89 10.81
C ILE A 98 -21.68 -17.65 10.94
N VAL A 99 -20.95 -18.60 11.53
CA VAL A 99 -19.50 -18.50 11.69
C VAL A 99 -18.81 -18.42 10.33
N VAL A 100 -19.22 -19.21 9.33
CA VAL A 100 -18.67 -19.16 7.97
C VAL A 100 -18.96 -17.81 7.30
N VAL A 101 -20.19 -17.29 7.41
CA VAL A 101 -20.54 -15.99 6.84
C VAL A 101 -19.70 -14.86 7.46
N PHE A 102 -19.53 -14.86 8.79
CA PHE A 102 -18.64 -13.90 9.44
C PHE A 102 -17.17 -14.13 9.09
N ALA A 103 -16.71 -15.38 9.00
CA ALA A 103 -15.35 -15.69 8.63
C ALA A 103 -15.00 -15.13 7.24
N LEU A 104 -15.88 -15.27 6.27
CA LEU A 104 -15.68 -14.74 4.92
C LEU A 104 -15.82 -13.21 4.89
N GLY A 105 -16.90 -12.66 5.46
CA GLY A 105 -17.16 -11.22 5.43
C GLY A 105 -16.12 -10.42 6.21
N VAL A 106 -15.89 -10.77 7.47
CA VAL A 106 -14.90 -10.12 8.33
C VAL A 106 -13.48 -10.50 7.92
N GLY A 107 -13.23 -11.74 7.47
CA GLY A 107 -11.90 -12.19 7.06
C GLY A 107 -11.39 -11.52 5.79
N ALA A 108 -12.26 -11.27 4.80
CA ALA A 108 -11.90 -10.48 3.62
C ALA A 108 -11.52 -9.04 4.01
N ASN A 109 -12.31 -8.41 4.89
CA ASN A 109 -12.01 -7.08 5.45
C ASN A 109 -10.66 -7.07 6.20
N ALA A 110 -10.41 -8.08 7.03
CA ALA A 110 -9.17 -8.22 7.78
C ALA A 110 -7.96 -8.44 6.86
N THR A 111 -8.12 -9.16 5.75
CA THR A 111 -7.08 -9.37 4.74
C THR A 111 -6.67 -8.05 4.08
N ILE A 112 -7.65 -7.25 3.63
CA ILE A 112 -7.41 -5.93 3.04
C ILE A 112 -6.77 -4.99 4.06
N LEU A 113 -7.27 -4.98 5.30
CA LEU A 113 -6.72 -4.15 6.36
C LEU A 113 -5.27 -4.53 6.68
N GLN A 114 -4.90 -5.81 6.61
CA GLN A 114 -3.52 -6.23 6.80
C GLN A 114 -2.58 -5.70 5.71
N ILE A 115 -3.03 -5.66 4.46
CA ILE A 115 -2.27 -5.08 3.34
C ILE A 115 -2.12 -3.56 3.53
N ILE A 116 -3.22 -2.87 3.82
CA ILE A 116 -3.21 -1.41 4.06
C ILE A 116 -2.32 -1.07 5.28
N ASP A 117 -2.44 -1.81 6.37
CA ASP A 117 -1.62 -1.60 7.58
C ASP A 117 -0.13 -1.74 7.26
N ARG A 118 0.25 -2.76 6.47
CA ARG A 118 1.65 -2.97 6.10
C ARG A 118 2.18 -1.95 5.09
N LEU A 119 1.44 -1.69 4.02
CA LEU A 119 1.91 -0.85 2.91
C LEU A 119 1.74 0.65 3.21
N MET A 120 0.71 1.03 3.97
CA MET A 120 0.33 2.43 4.12
C MET A 120 0.55 3.00 5.51
N LEU A 121 0.35 2.21 6.58
CA LEU A 121 0.29 2.73 7.95
C LEU A 121 1.56 2.47 8.76
N ARG A 122 2.41 1.54 8.33
CA ARG A 122 3.64 1.18 9.03
C ARG A 122 4.86 1.71 8.29
N PRO A 123 5.86 2.26 9.01
CA PRO A 123 7.15 2.49 8.40
C PRO A 123 7.81 1.16 8.00
N PRO A 124 8.81 1.18 7.09
CA PRO A 124 9.61 0.02 6.78
C PRO A 124 10.25 -0.58 8.03
N ASP A 125 10.31 -1.91 8.09
CA ASP A 125 10.90 -2.59 9.23
C ASP A 125 12.39 -2.23 9.34
N LEU A 126 12.91 -2.29 10.56
CA LEU A 126 14.33 -2.06 10.90
C LEU A 126 14.81 -0.60 10.77
N VAL A 127 14.01 0.35 10.29
CA VAL A 127 14.36 1.77 10.35
C VAL A 127 14.23 2.27 11.79
N VAL A 128 15.36 2.62 12.41
CA VAL A 128 15.40 3.17 13.76
C VAL A 128 14.93 4.62 13.76
N ASP A 129 13.98 4.93 14.65
CA ASP A 129 13.35 6.24 14.79
C ASP A 129 12.80 6.76 13.45
N ALA A 130 11.94 5.95 12.82
CA ALA A 130 11.34 6.26 11.51
C ALA A 130 10.54 7.58 11.48
N ALA A 131 10.18 8.16 12.62
CA ALA A 131 9.45 9.43 12.71
C ALA A 131 10.33 10.67 12.41
N SER A 132 11.65 10.57 12.65
CA SER A 132 12.61 11.63 12.32
C SER A 132 13.28 11.44 10.95
N VAL A 133 13.05 10.29 10.31
CA VAL A 133 13.49 10.01 8.94
C VAL A 133 12.41 10.41 7.93
N ASN A 134 12.81 11.15 6.91
CA ASN A 134 11.94 11.59 5.83
C ASN A 134 12.49 11.21 4.47
N ARG A 135 11.58 11.00 3.53
CA ARG A 135 11.88 10.97 2.10
C ARG A 135 11.79 12.38 1.55
N ILE A 136 12.60 12.64 0.53
CA ILE A 136 12.57 13.87 -0.22
C ILE A 136 11.70 13.69 -1.47
N VAL A 137 10.76 14.60 -1.67
CA VAL A 137 9.94 14.67 -2.88
C VAL A 137 10.09 16.03 -3.51
N THR A 138 10.30 16.03 -4.82
CA THR A 138 10.32 17.23 -5.64
C THR A 138 8.95 17.43 -6.26
N ASP A 139 8.26 18.51 -5.90
CA ASP A 139 7.05 19.01 -6.56
C ASP A 139 7.44 20.14 -7.52
N ARG A 140 7.39 19.85 -8.82
CA ARG A 140 7.79 20.81 -9.86
C ARG A 140 6.67 21.01 -10.86
N SER A 141 6.51 22.24 -11.33
CA SER A 141 5.82 22.47 -12.59
C SER A 141 6.78 22.03 -13.70
N ASP A 142 6.37 21.08 -14.54
CA ASP A 142 7.12 20.83 -15.76
C ASP A 142 6.84 21.99 -16.70
N VAL A 143 7.85 22.84 -16.94
CA VAL A 143 7.74 24.03 -17.79
C VAL A 143 7.29 23.67 -19.22
N ARG A 144 7.48 22.41 -19.64
CA ARG A 144 7.10 21.91 -20.97
C ARG A 144 5.72 21.24 -20.98
N GLN A 145 5.26 20.65 -19.88
CA GLN A 145 3.96 19.95 -19.81
C GLN A 145 2.85 20.82 -19.18
N GLY A 146 3.21 21.83 -18.39
CA GLY A 146 2.23 22.65 -17.64
C GLY A 146 1.56 21.92 -16.47
N GLU A 147 1.77 20.61 -16.35
CA GLU A 147 1.33 19.81 -15.21
C GLU A 147 2.34 19.89 -14.05
N ARG A 148 1.81 19.89 -12.82
CA ARG A 148 2.65 19.72 -11.62
C ARG A 148 2.94 18.24 -11.46
N THR A 149 4.22 17.88 -11.49
CA THR A 149 4.68 16.51 -11.26
C THR A 149 5.36 16.42 -9.91
N GLN A 150 4.95 15.44 -9.11
CA GLN A 150 5.67 15.05 -7.90
C GLN A 150 6.55 13.83 -8.20
N SER A 151 7.82 13.88 -7.81
CA SER A 151 8.79 12.80 -8.02
C SER A 151 9.68 12.60 -6.79
N GLU A 152 9.93 11.34 -6.43
CA GLU A 152 10.91 10.96 -5.41
C GLU A 152 12.34 10.87 -5.97
N TYR A 153 12.49 10.97 -7.29
CA TYR A 153 13.81 10.94 -7.93
C TYR A 153 14.47 12.31 -7.86
N LEU A 154 15.79 12.27 -7.71
CA LEU A 154 16.72 13.39 -7.61
C LEU A 154 17.93 13.11 -8.52
N THR A 155 18.68 14.17 -8.81
CA THR A 155 19.99 14.06 -9.44
C THR A 155 21.10 13.97 -8.38
N TYR A 156 22.28 13.48 -8.75
CA TYR A 156 23.40 13.38 -7.82
C TYR A 156 23.85 14.75 -7.27
N PRO A 157 23.93 15.83 -8.09
CA PRO A 157 24.14 17.18 -7.56
C PRO A 157 23.07 17.65 -6.55
N ASP A 158 21.78 17.33 -6.79
CA ASP A 158 20.72 17.72 -5.85
C ASP A 158 20.90 16.99 -4.49
N TYR A 159 21.37 15.74 -4.50
CA TYR A 159 21.76 15.03 -3.27
C TYR A 159 22.92 15.74 -2.54
N LEU A 160 23.95 16.20 -3.27
CA LEU A 160 25.07 16.93 -2.69
C LEU A 160 24.62 18.27 -2.08
N ASP A 161 23.71 18.99 -2.75
CA ASP A 161 23.11 20.22 -2.23
C ASP A 161 22.39 19.95 -0.89
N LEU A 162 21.62 18.87 -0.81
CA LEU A 162 20.92 18.46 0.41
C LEU A 162 21.87 18.08 1.55
N ARG A 163 23.04 17.47 1.27
CA ARG A 163 24.06 17.20 2.31
C ARG A 163 24.58 18.49 2.97
N GLY A 164 24.51 19.62 2.28
CA GLY A 164 24.91 20.93 2.82
C GLY A 164 23.88 21.58 3.75
N ALA A 165 22.67 21.04 3.87
CA ALA A 165 21.59 21.62 4.65
C ALA A 165 21.80 21.45 6.16
N LYS A 166 21.49 22.49 6.94
CA LYS A 166 21.59 22.48 8.40
C LYS A 166 20.37 21.86 9.09
N SER A 167 19.23 21.82 8.39
CA SER A 167 18.00 21.16 8.84
C SER A 167 18.11 19.65 8.91
N PHE A 168 19.15 19.04 8.34
CA PHE A 168 19.36 17.60 8.32
C PHE A 168 20.58 17.21 9.15
N SER A 169 20.41 16.25 10.06
CA SER A 169 21.48 15.64 10.85
C SER A 169 22.20 14.52 10.10
N ALA A 170 21.51 13.89 9.13
CA ALA A 170 22.07 12.90 8.21
C ALA A 170 21.31 12.93 6.89
N VAL A 171 22.01 12.67 5.78
CA VAL A 171 21.45 12.59 4.42
C VAL A 171 22.06 11.40 3.71
N ALA A 172 21.24 10.48 3.23
CA ALA A 172 21.69 9.31 2.48
C ALA A 172 20.98 9.22 1.13
N GLY A 173 21.76 8.92 0.09
CA GLY A 173 21.26 8.63 -1.25
C GLY A 173 21.12 7.12 -1.46
N TYR A 174 20.10 6.70 -2.20
CA TYR A 174 19.97 5.31 -2.64
C TYR A 174 19.27 5.20 -3.99
N ALA A 175 19.59 4.17 -4.76
CA ALA A 175 18.96 3.85 -6.02
C ALA A 175 18.77 2.32 -6.12
N PRO A 176 17.54 1.81 -5.91
CA PRO A 176 17.21 0.43 -6.22
C PRO A 176 17.41 0.18 -7.73
N ARG A 177 18.14 -0.88 -8.07
CA ARG A 177 18.45 -1.26 -9.44
C ARG A 177 18.44 -2.76 -9.59
N GLU A 178 17.91 -3.22 -10.70
CA GLU A 178 18.08 -4.60 -11.10
C GLU A 178 19.37 -4.72 -11.93
N LEU A 179 20.37 -5.44 -11.39
CA LEU A 179 21.71 -5.51 -11.99
C LEU A 179 22.12 -6.97 -12.19
N THR A 180 22.86 -7.22 -13.26
CA THR A 180 23.46 -8.53 -13.53
C THR A 180 24.69 -8.73 -12.64
N ILE A 181 24.68 -9.81 -11.86
CA ILE A 181 25.77 -10.20 -10.96
C ILE A 181 26.42 -11.48 -11.48
N GLY A 182 27.75 -11.49 -11.55
CA GLY A 182 28.55 -12.60 -12.06
C GLY A 182 28.85 -12.49 -13.56
N HIS A 183 29.45 -13.56 -14.10
CA HIS A 183 29.91 -13.65 -15.48
C HIS A 183 29.48 -15.00 -16.12
N GLY A 184 29.30 -15.00 -17.45
CA GLY A 184 28.97 -16.19 -18.24
C GLY A 184 27.70 -16.90 -17.76
N ASP A 185 27.72 -18.23 -17.73
CA ASP A 185 26.57 -19.06 -17.34
C ASP A 185 26.10 -18.86 -15.89
N GLY A 186 26.98 -18.33 -15.02
CA GLY A 186 26.65 -18.02 -13.61
C GLY A 186 26.05 -16.63 -13.41
N ALA A 187 26.04 -15.79 -14.45
CA ALA A 187 25.50 -14.44 -14.37
C ALA A 187 23.98 -14.50 -14.17
N HIS A 188 23.45 -13.77 -13.21
CA HIS A 188 22.01 -13.69 -12.97
C HIS A 188 21.61 -12.27 -12.59
N LEU A 189 20.34 -11.97 -12.84
CA LEU A 189 19.74 -10.70 -12.51
C LEU A 189 19.42 -10.69 -11.01
N ALA A 190 19.90 -9.68 -10.29
CA ALA A 190 19.71 -9.53 -8.85
C ALA A 190 19.07 -8.17 -8.53
N GLN A 191 18.24 -8.16 -7.48
CA GLN A 191 17.66 -6.92 -6.96
C GLN A 191 18.69 -6.23 -6.07
N THR A 192 19.28 -5.15 -6.54
CA THR A 192 20.40 -4.46 -5.86
C THR A 192 20.01 -3.06 -5.42
N VAL A 193 20.80 -2.50 -4.50
CA VAL A 193 20.68 -1.10 -4.09
C VAL A 193 22.05 -0.46 -4.17
N LEU A 194 22.18 0.58 -5.00
CA LEU A 194 23.28 1.52 -4.87
C LEU A 194 22.98 2.43 -3.70
N ALA A 195 23.84 2.50 -2.70
CA ALA A 195 23.62 3.29 -1.48
C ALA A 195 24.88 4.07 -1.09
N THR A 196 24.69 5.32 -0.65
CA THR A 196 25.79 6.17 -0.12
C THR A 196 26.28 5.62 1.21
N GLY A 197 27.51 5.97 1.63
CA GLY A 197 28.10 5.47 2.89
C GLY A 197 27.24 5.68 4.15
N ASP A 198 26.51 6.80 4.22
CA ASP A 198 25.63 7.14 5.35
C ASP A 198 24.33 6.31 5.40
N TYR A 199 24.03 5.47 4.40
CA TYR A 199 22.72 4.83 4.26
C TYR A 199 22.36 3.92 5.44
N PHE A 200 23.24 2.99 5.81
CA PHE A 200 22.97 2.03 6.87
C PHE A 200 22.90 2.67 8.26
N ASP A 201 23.76 3.67 8.50
CA ASP A 201 23.78 4.44 9.74
C ASP A 201 22.53 5.32 9.87
N LEU A 202 22.08 5.94 8.76
CA LEU A 202 20.87 6.74 8.74
C LEU A 202 19.64 5.90 9.08
N ILE A 203 19.52 4.69 8.55
CA ILE A 203 18.40 3.78 8.90
C ILE A 203 18.62 3.06 10.23
N GLY A 204 19.83 3.12 10.81
CA GLY A 204 20.16 2.58 12.13
C GLY A 204 20.25 1.05 12.20
N VAL A 205 20.50 0.39 11.07
CA VAL A 205 20.61 -1.08 11.04
C VAL A 205 22.03 -1.54 11.37
N ARG A 206 22.16 -2.79 11.84
CA ARG A 206 23.46 -3.42 12.12
C ARG A 206 23.65 -4.66 11.26
N PRO A 207 24.87 -4.97 10.82
CA PRO A 207 25.14 -6.15 10.02
C PRO A 207 24.92 -7.43 10.85
N HIS A 208 24.47 -8.50 10.19
CA HIS A 208 24.41 -9.84 10.76
C HIS A 208 25.82 -10.42 10.95
N ALA A 209 26.69 -10.20 9.96
CA ALA A 209 28.09 -10.61 9.97
C ALA A 209 28.95 -9.58 9.24
N GLY A 210 30.23 -9.45 9.61
CA GLY A 210 31.14 -8.47 9.02
C GLY A 210 30.78 -7.03 9.39
N ARG A 211 30.89 -6.12 8.41
CA ARG A 211 30.62 -4.68 8.57
C ARG A 211 29.92 -4.09 7.34
N PHE A 212 29.38 -2.88 7.49
CA PHE A 212 28.98 -2.07 6.35
C PHE A 212 30.16 -1.24 5.82
N PHE A 213 30.00 -0.70 4.61
CA PHE A 213 30.99 0.22 4.03
C PHE A 213 30.90 1.60 4.69
N THR A 214 32.05 2.24 4.80
CA THR A 214 32.19 3.59 5.36
C THR A 214 32.02 4.67 4.29
N ASN A 215 31.87 5.93 4.70
CA ASN A 215 31.88 7.07 3.77
C ASN A 215 33.20 7.21 2.98
N GLU A 216 34.33 6.79 3.55
CA GLU A 216 35.62 6.86 2.86
C GLU A 216 35.74 5.80 1.77
N GLU A 217 35.16 4.62 1.98
CA GLU A 217 35.09 3.55 0.98
C GLU A 217 34.00 3.84 -0.08
N ALA A 218 32.93 4.54 0.31
CA ALA A 218 31.79 4.83 -0.56
C ALA A 218 31.91 6.14 -1.35
N ARG A 219 33.08 6.80 -1.37
CA ARG A 219 33.29 7.98 -2.21
C ARG A 219 33.64 7.61 -3.64
N LEU A 220 33.57 8.58 -4.56
CA LEU A 220 34.10 8.42 -5.92
C LEU A 220 35.57 7.96 -5.88
N GLY A 221 35.89 6.87 -6.58
CA GLY A 221 37.21 6.23 -6.56
C GLY A 221 37.54 5.44 -5.29
N GLY A 222 36.54 5.18 -4.44
CA GLY A 222 36.67 4.35 -3.25
C GLY A 222 36.85 2.86 -3.54
N GLU A 223 36.77 2.04 -2.50
CA GLU A 223 37.00 0.59 -2.62
C GLU A 223 35.77 -0.14 -3.20
N ARG A 224 36.03 -1.13 -4.07
CA ARG A 224 34.98 -2.01 -4.61
C ARG A 224 34.60 -3.06 -3.57
N VAL A 225 33.68 -2.68 -2.68
CA VAL A 225 33.14 -3.52 -1.62
C VAL A 225 31.63 -3.70 -1.76
N VAL A 226 31.09 -4.79 -1.24
CA VAL A 226 29.64 -5.09 -1.30
C VAL A 226 29.14 -5.64 0.02
N VAL A 227 27.89 -5.34 0.34
CA VAL A 227 27.15 -5.95 1.45
C VAL A 227 26.10 -6.87 0.86
N VAL A 228 26.08 -8.14 1.25
CA VAL A 228 25.10 -9.11 0.73
C VAL A 228 23.90 -9.24 1.65
N GLY A 229 22.71 -9.38 1.08
CA GLY A 229 21.48 -9.66 1.82
C GLY A 229 21.50 -11.06 2.44
N HIS A 230 20.89 -11.21 3.61
CA HIS A 230 20.81 -12.50 4.29
C HIS A 230 20.17 -13.59 3.38
N GLY A 231 19.14 -13.24 2.62
CA GLY A 231 18.49 -14.17 1.68
C GLY A 231 19.41 -14.61 0.55
N TYR A 232 20.20 -13.69 -0.01
CA TYR A 232 21.18 -13.98 -1.05
C TYR A 232 22.31 -14.87 -0.51
N TRP A 233 22.84 -14.54 0.67
CA TRP A 233 23.84 -15.36 1.36
C TRP A 233 23.37 -16.80 1.58
N GLN A 234 22.12 -17.00 2.00
CA GLN A 234 21.56 -18.34 2.22
C GLN A 234 21.32 -19.10 0.90
N ARG A 235 20.73 -18.46 -0.12
CA ARG A 235 20.33 -19.13 -1.37
C ARG A 235 21.48 -19.33 -2.35
N GLN A 236 22.27 -18.29 -2.60
CA GLN A 236 23.31 -18.28 -3.64
C GLN A 236 24.69 -18.66 -3.10
N LEU A 237 24.97 -18.35 -1.83
CA LEU A 237 26.28 -18.60 -1.19
C LEU A 237 26.25 -19.74 -0.17
N GLY A 238 25.11 -20.46 -0.08
CA GLY A 238 24.94 -21.65 0.76
C GLY A 238 25.03 -21.41 2.26
N GLY A 239 24.92 -20.15 2.72
CA GLY A 239 25.06 -19.80 4.14
C GLY A 239 26.48 -19.99 4.68
N ALA A 240 27.50 -19.96 3.81
CA ALA A 240 28.88 -20.23 4.20
C ALA A 240 29.40 -19.19 5.24
N PRO A 241 30.00 -19.62 6.37
CA PRO A 241 30.45 -18.70 7.42
C PRO A 241 31.68 -17.88 7.02
N ASP A 242 32.44 -18.34 6.02
CA ASP A 242 33.62 -17.71 5.43
C ASP A 242 33.27 -16.87 4.19
N VAL A 243 32.08 -16.27 4.16
CA VAL A 243 31.62 -15.44 3.03
C VAL A 243 32.35 -14.09 2.95
N ILE A 244 32.80 -13.56 4.10
CA ILE A 244 33.52 -12.28 4.16
C ILE A 244 34.88 -12.42 3.50
N GLY A 245 35.21 -11.49 2.61
CA GLY A 245 36.44 -11.50 1.80
C GLY A 245 36.30 -12.21 0.46
N ARG A 246 35.20 -12.94 0.21
CA ARG A 246 34.90 -13.47 -1.13
C ARG A 246 34.47 -12.34 -2.06
N THR A 247 34.51 -12.57 -3.36
CA THR A 247 34.15 -11.56 -4.37
C THR A 247 32.88 -11.92 -5.11
N VAL A 248 32.10 -10.90 -5.47
CA VAL A 248 31.06 -10.96 -6.51
C VAL A 248 31.48 -10.04 -7.64
N GLU A 249 31.04 -10.32 -8.87
CA GLU A 249 31.37 -9.48 -10.02
C GLU A 249 30.19 -8.61 -10.41
N LEU A 250 30.43 -7.31 -10.65
CA LEU A 250 29.47 -6.37 -11.20
C LEU A 250 30.13 -5.65 -12.38
N ALA A 251 29.51 -5.77 -13.57
CA ALA A 251 29.99 -5.13 -14.79
C ALA A 251 31.50 -5.38 -15.06
N GLY A 252 31.97 -6.62 -14.87
CA GLY A 252 33.38 -6.99 -15.07
C GLY A 252 34.33 -6.61 -13.93
N ASN A 253 33.84 -5.90 -12.91
CA ASN A 253 34.64 -5.46 -11.77
C ASN A 253 34.39 -6.36 -10.55
N PRO A 254 35.45 -6.87 -9.88
CA PRO A 254 35.28 -7.65 -8.66
C PRO A 254 35.01 -6.74 -7.46
N TYR A 255 33.96 -7.07 -6.71
CA TYR A 255 33.56 -6.43 -5.46
C TYR A 255 33.73 -7.40 -4.29
N THR A 256 34.45 -6.98 -3.25
CA THR A 256 34.71 -7.82 -2.08
C THR A 256 33.54 -7.75 -1.09
N ILE A 257 33.03 -8.91 -0.67
CA ILE A 257 31.98 -9.01 0.34
C ILE A 257 32.57 -8.65 1.70
N ILE A 258 32.10 -7.55 2.29
CA ILE A 258 32.58 -7.06 3.60
C ILE A 258 31.58 -7.27 4.73
N GLY A 259 30.33 -7.61 4.40
CA GLY A 259 29.28 -7.83 5.38
C GLY A 259 28.04 -8.53 4.84
N VAL A 260 27.25 -9.07 5.77
CA VAL A 260 25.93 -9.65 5.53
C VAL A 260 24.90 -8.79 6.24
N ALA A 261 23.91 -8.28 5.51
CA ALA A 261 22.80 -7.51 6.06
C ALA A 261 21.91 -8.38 6.97
N PRO A 262 21.20 -7.78 7.95
CA PRO A 262 20.31 -8.53 8.84
C PRO A 262 19.16 -9.21 8.09
N PRO A 263 18.64 -10.32 8.61
CA PRO A 263 17.47 -10.98 8.03
C PRO A 263 16.27 -10.02 8.03
N GLY A 264 15.55 -9.97 6.91
CA GLY A 264 14.40 -9.07 6.73
C GLY A 264 14.77 -7.63 6.38
N LEU A 265 16.04 -7.29 6.14
CA LEU A 265 16.35 -5.98 5.55
C LEU A 265 15.85 -5.94 4.11
N THR A 266 14.99 -4.97 3.83
CA THR A 266 14.44 -4.67 2.50
C THR A 266 14.91 -3.29 2.07
N THR A 267 14.54 -2.88 0.85
CA THR A 267 14.57 -1.45 0.52
C THR A 267 13.57 -0.68 1.39
N ILE A 268 13.69 0.65 1.42
CA ILE A 268 12.72 1.53 2.08
C ILE A 268 11.33 1.43 1.40
N ASP A 269 11.29 0.96 0.16
CA ASP A 269 10.08 0.76 -0.64
C ASP A 269 9.44 -0.62 -0.46
N LEU A 270 9.89 -1.38 0.55
CA LEU A 270 9.43 -2.75 0.81
C LEU A 270 9.65 -3.68 -0.39
N THR A 271 10.68 -3.45 -1.21
CA THR A 271 11.12 -4.39 -2.25
C THR A 271 12.29 -5.24 -1.75
N PRO A 272 12.46 -6.48 -2.24
CA PRO A 272 13.62 -7.28 -1.93
C PRO A 272 14.92 -6.57 -2.31
N ALA A 273 15.94 -6.70 -1.46
CA ALA A 273 17.30 -6.27 -1.76
C ALA A 273 18.27 -7.42 -1.45
N GLU A 274 18.98 -7.85 -2.48
CA GLU A 274 19.91 -8.97 -2.44
C GLU A 274 21.35 -8.52 -2.24
N LEU A 275 21.74 -7.35 -2.76
CA LEU A 275 23.08 -6.77 -2.58
C LEU A 275 23.00 -5.24 -2.46
N TRP A 276 23.92 -4.67 -1.67
CA TRP A 276 24.14 -3.23 -1.58
C TRP A 276 25.56 -2.87 -2.01
N PHE A 277 25.65 -1.97 -2.98
CA PHE A 277 26.90 -1.44 -3.51
C PHE A 277 27.07 0.03 -3.09
N PRO A 278 28.30 0.50 -2.82
CA PRO A 278 28.57 1.92 -2.65
C PRO A 278 28.16 2.69 -3.91
N LEU A 279 27.26 3.65 -3.76
CA LEU A 279 26.57 4.30 -4.88
C LEU A 279 27.54 4.93 -5.86
N GLU A 280 28.49 5.71 -5.35
CA GLU A 280 29.44 6.48 -6.15
C GLU A 280 30.42 5.57 -6.90
N VAL A 281 30.86 4.47 -6.26
CA VAL A 281 31.79 3.49 -6.86
C VAL A 281 31.09 2.67 -7.93
N ALA A 282 29.94 2.08 -7.61
CA ALA A 282 29.21 1.25 -8.56
C ALA A 282 28.59 2.07 -9.70
N GLN A 283 28.10 3.28 -9.44
CA GLN A 283 27.62 4.14 -10.52
C GLN A 283 28.76 4.57 -11.44
N ALA A 284 29.97 4.84 -10.93
CA ALA A 284 31.13 5.15 -11.78
C ALA A 284 31.53 3.97 -12.68
N ASP A 285 31.38 2.72 -12.22
CA ASP A 285 31.64 1.52 -13.03
C ASP A 285 30.52 1.26 -14.08
N LEU A 286 29.33 1.84 -13.91
CA LEU A 286 28.15 1.63 -14.77
C LEU A 286 27.86 2.81 -15.73
N ALA A 287 28.16 4.04 -15.32
CA ALA A 287 27.74 5.27 -15.97
C ALA A 287 28.86 5.91 -16.83
N PRO A 288 28.51 6.74 -17.85
CA PRO A 288 29.49 7.50 -18.62
C PRO A 288 30.22 8.55 -17.74
N GLU A 289 31.38 9.02 -18.20
CA GLU A 289 32.04 10.19 -17.61
C GLU A 289 31.10 11.40 -17.56
N GLY A 290 31.26 12.26 -16.55
CA GLY A 290 30.42 13.45 -16.37
C GLY A 290 29.05 13.17 -15.71
N TRP A 291 28.76 11.92 -15.32
CA TRP A 291 27.48 11.56 -14.70
C TRP A 291 27.23 12.30 -13.39
N ALA A 292 28.29 12.56 -12.60
CA ALA A 292 28.21 13.16 -11.29
C ALA A 292 27.85 14.65 -11.34
N GLU A 293 28.14 15.32 -12.45
CA GLU A 293 27.88 16.74 -12.65
C GLU A 293 26.51 17.01 -13.30
N SER A 294 25.84 15.97 -13.81
CA SER A 294 24.60 16.12 -14.57
C SER A 294 23.37 16.40 -13.69
N ARG A 295 22.82 17.62 -13.81
CA ARG A 295 21.52 18.01 -13.21
C ARG A 295 20.28 17.62 -14.04
N ASN A 296 20.48 16.86 -15.11
CA ASN A 296 19.41 16.38 -15.99
C ASN A 296 19.16 14.88 -15.88
N TRP A 297 19.94 14.17 -15.06
CA TRP A 297 19.78 12.72 -14.86
C TRP A 297 19.13 12.42 -13.51
N TRP A 298 17.83 12.12 -13.54
CA TRP A 298 17.01 11.85 -12.37
C TRP A 298 16.93 10.34 -12.15
N TRP A 299 17.70 9.79 -11.20
CA TRP A 299 17.88 8.34 -11.11
C TRP A 299 18.00 7.79 -9.68
N MET A 300 18.18 8.66 -8.68
CA MET A 300 18.37 8.26 -7.28
C MET A 300 17.34 8.92 -6.38
N ARG A 301 17.16 8.39 -5.17
CA ARG A 301 16.27 8.91 -4.13
C ARG A 301 17.12 9.33 -2.92
N ALA A 302 16.56 10.16 -2.06
CA ALA A 302 17.22 10.57 -0.81
C ALA A 302 16.35 10.31 0.43
N LEU A 303 17.03 9.89 1.50
CA LEU A 303 16.52 9.89 2.86
C LEU A 303 17.25 10.96 3.66
N VAL A 304 16.51 11.66 4.49
CA VAL A 304 17.05 12.67 5.39
C VAL A 304 16.60 12.37 6.81
N ARG A 305 17.49 12.53 7.78
CA ARG A 305 17.12 12.60 9.19
C ARG A 305 17.06 14.07 9.57
N ARG A 306 15.91 14.54 10.04
CA ARG A 306 15.77 15.93 10.50
C ARG A 306 16.62 16.16 11.74
N ALA A 307 17.20 17.35 11.86
CA ALA A 307 17.81 17.80 13.09
C ALA A 307 16.75 17.97 14.19
N ASP A 308 17.18 17.87 15.44
CA ASP A 308 16.28 17.95 16.60
C ASP A 308 15.55 19.31 16.64
N GLY A 309 14.22 19.25 16.81
CA GLY A 309 13.37 20.45 16.87
C GLY A 309 13.05 21.09 15.51
N VAL A 310 13.58 20.57 14.40
CA VAL A 310 13.27 21.06 13.05
C VAL A 310 11.97 20.48 12.55
N THR A 311 11.05 21.35 12.14
CA THR A 311 9.76 20.96 11.55
C THR A 311 9.91 20.54 10.10
N VAL A 312 8.98 19.71 9.60
CA VAL A 312 8.92 19.32 8.17
C VAL A 312 8.91 20.54 7.24
N ALA A 313 8.16 21.59 7.59
CA ALA A 313 8.05 22.80 6.79
C ALA A 313 9.37 23.58 6.73
N GLN A 314 10.11 23.67 7.84
CA GLN A 314 11.43 24.32 7.86
C GLN A 314 12.45 23.54 7.03
N ALA A 315 12.48 22.22 7.19
CA ALA A 315 13.34 21.33 6.42
C ALA A 315 13.05 21.43 4.91
N GLY A 316 11.77 21.40 4.52
CA GLY A 316 11.37 21.56 3.12
C GLY A 316 11.72 22.94 2.55
N ALA A 317 11.58 24.01 3.34
CA ALA A 317 11.94 25.36 2.90
C ALA A 317 13.45 25.51 2.65
N GLU A 318 14.31 24.99 3.54
CA GLU A 318 15.77 25.02 3.33
C GLU A 318 16.17 24.15 2.14
N ALA A 319 15.62 22.92 2.04
CA ALA A 319 15.87 22.03 0.91
C ALA A 319 15.44 22.66 -0.43
N THR A 320 14.29 23.35 -0.44
CA THR A 320 13.82 24.09 -1.62
C THR A 320 14.79 25.19 -2.01
N ALA A 321 15.27 25.98 -1.03
CA ALA A 321 16.21 27.07 -1.29
C ALA A 321 17.53 26.56 -1.89
N LEU A 322 18.06 25.46 -1.36
CA LEU A 322 19.29 24.82 -1.86
C LEU A 322 19.09 24.26 -3.28
N HIS A 323 17.98 23.57 -3.53
CA HIS A 323 17.64 23.02 -4.86
C HIS A 323 17.49 24.12 -5.91
N VAL A 324 16.78 25.20 -5.58
CA VAL A 324 16.59 26.35 -6.48
C VAL A 324 17.92 27.06 -6.75
N ALA A 325 18.77 27.25 -5.73
CA ALA A 325 20.09 27.84 -5.90
C ALA A 325 20.99 26.99 -6.81
N GLY A 326 20.97 25.66 -6.66
CA GLY A 326 21.70 24.73 -7.52
C GLY A 326 21.24 24.75 -8.99
N ARG A 327 20.04 25.28 -9.27
CA ARG A 327 19.40 25.31 -10.59
C ARG A 327 19.20 26.71 -11.15
N GLU A 328 19.84 27.73 -10.58
CA GLU A 328 19.69 29.14 -10.99
C GLU A 328 19.85 29.33 -12.50
N GLN A 329 20.86 28.72 -13.11
CA GLN A 329 21.10 28.81 -14.56
C GLN A 329 19.97 28.18 -15.39
N GLN A 330 19.43 27.03 -14.96
CA GLN A 330 18.36 26.33 -15.68
C GLN A 330 17.03 27.09 -15.56
N ILE A 331 16.80 27.73 -14.41
CA ILE A 331 15.65 28.59 -14.15
C ILE A 331 15.73 29.87 -14.98
N ALA A 332 16.90 30.53 -15.01
CA ALA A 332 17.13 31.72 -15.83
C ALA A 332 16.96 31.43 -17.33
N ALA A 333 17.34 30.23 -17.77
CA ALA A 333 17.13 29.77 -19.15
C ALA A 333 15.68 29.36 -19.45
N GLY A 334 14.75 29.40 -18.49
CA GLY A 334 13.36 28.98 -18.67
C GLY A 334 13.19 27.46 -18.89
N SER A 335 14.22 26.67 -18.60
CA SER A 335 14.20 25.21 -18.77
C SER A 335 13.78 24.45 -17.51
N TYR A 336 13.62 25.16 -16.38
CA TYR A 336 13.25 24.60 -15.09
C TYR A 336 12.33 25.55 -14.32
N GLY A 337 11.30 25.02 -13.66
CA GLY A 337 10.27 25.82 -13.00
C GLY A 337 10.77 26.50 -11.72
N ALA A 338 10.69 27.82 -11.65
CA ALA A 338 11.08 28.61 -10.48
C ALA A 338 10.20 28.36 -9.24
N ASP A 339 8.99 27.79 -9.44
CA ASP A 339 8.03 27.46 -8.39
C ASP A 339 8.22 26.05 -7.80
N THR A 340 9.32 25.38 -8.15
CA THR A 340 9.67 24.04 -7.62
C THR A 340 9.76 24.08 -6.10
N ARG A 341 9.21 23.05 -5.45
CA ARG A 341 9.27 22.85 -4.01
C ARG A 341 9.86 21.48 -3.70
N ILE A 342 10.68 21.44 -2.67
CA ILE A 342 11.18 20.21 -2.06
C ILE A 342 10.45 20.00 -0.75
N GLU A 343 9.78 18.87 -0.62
CA GLU A 343 9.03 18.49 0.57
C GLU A 343 9.63 17.24 1.22
N ALA A 344 9.69 17.25 2.55
CA ALA A 344 10.20 16.14 3.36
C ALA A 344 9.02 15.36 3.95
N TYR A 345 8.68 14.21 3.36
CA TYR A 345 7.56 13.41 3.83
C TYR A 345 7.98 12.32 4.81
N PRO A 346 7.13 11.98 5.79
CA PRO A 346 7.32 10.78 6.62
C PRO A 346 7.44 9.51 5.76
N LEU A 347 8.13 8.49 6.28
CA LEU A 347 8.25 7.20 5.58
C LEU A 347 6.88 6.51 5.41
N VAL A 348 5.94 6.78 6.30
CA VAL A 348 4.57 6.25 6.30
C VAL A 348 3.80 6.80 5.09
N VAL A 349 3.38 5.91 4.19
CA VAL A 349 2.74 6.31 2.91
C VAL A 349 1.41 7.01 3.12
N ALA A 350 0.60 6.61 4.11
CA ALA A 350 -0.69 7.26 4.39
C ALA A 350 -0.57 8.73 4.85
N GLU A 351 0.61 9.15 5.31
CA GLU A 351 0.86 10.53 5.72
C GLU A 351 1.30 11.42 4.53
N ARG A 352 1.37 10.86 3.32
CA ARG A 352 1.75 11.57 2.10
C ARG A 352 0.51 12.19 1.43
N PRO A 353 0.47 13.50 1.20
CA PRO A 353 -0.54 14.11 0.34
C PRO A 353 -0.20 13.84 -1.14
N GLY A 354 -1.11 13.19 -1.87
CA GLY A 354 -1.20 13.36 -3.33
C GLY A 354 -0.21 12.61 -4.24
N ILE A 355 0.67 11.76 -3.71
CA ILE A 355 1.56 10.95 -4.57
C ILE A 355 0.80 9.68 -5.02
N GLY A 356 0.47 9.61 -6.31
CA GLY A 356 -0.12 8.44 -6.96
C GLY A 356 -1.65 8.25 -6.77
N SER A 357 -2.19 7.21 -7.41
CA SER A 357 -3.61 6.82 -7.32
C SER A 357 -3.98 6.12 -6.00
N GLU A 358 -3.00 5.94 -5.12
CA GLU A 358 -3.07 5.15 -3.88
C GLU A 358 -4.19 5.61 -2.90
N PRO A 359 -4.44 6.92 -2.68
CA PRO A 359 -5.52 7.36 -1.80
C PRO A 359 -6.91 7.10 -2.40
N ALA A 360 -7.02 7.01 -3.72
CA ALA A 360 -8.27 6.64 -4.39
C ALA A 360 -8.50 5.13 -4.25
N VAL A 361 -7.48 4.31 -4.55
CA VAL A 361 -7.55 2.85 -4.44
C VAL A 361 -7.90 2.42 -3.02
N ALA A 362 -7.25 3.00 -2.00
CA ALA A 362 -7.56 2.72 -0.60
C ALA A 362 -9.02 3.06 -0.23
N ARG A 363 -9.57 4.18 -0.73
CA ARG A 363 -10.98 4.56 -0.54
C ARG A 363 -11.94 3.59 -1.22
N TRP A 364 -11.65 3.17 -2.45
CA TRP A 364 -12.46 2.18 -3.16
C TRP A 364 -12.46 0.83 -2.44
N LEU A 365 -11.28 0.36 -2.01
CA LEU A 365 -11.13 -0.88 -1.24
C LEU A 365 -11.91 -0.81 0.08
N ALA A 366 -11.83 0.31 0.81
CA ALA A 366 -12.61 0.53 2.03
C ALA A 366 -14.13 0.53 1.79
N GLY A 367 -14.58 1.13 0.68
CA GLY A 367 -15.98 1.11 0.26
C GLY A 367 -16.49 -0.31 -0.03
N VAL A 368 -15.73 -1.10 -0.80
CA VAL A 368 -16.06 -2.50 -1.11
C VAL A 368 -16.09 -3.35 0.17
N ALA A 369 -15.07 -3.20 1.01
CA ALA A 369 -14.94 -3.84 2.32
C ALA A 369 -16.18 -3.61 3.21
N LEU A 370 -16.65 -2.35 3.30
CA LEU A 370 -17.87 -1.99 4.04
C LEU A 370 -19.12 -2.68 3.48
N VAL A 371 -19.30 -2.68 2.15
CA VAL A 371 -20.47 -3.32 1.52
C VAL A 371 -20.48 -4.82 1.79
N VAL A 372 -19.34 -5.49 1.68
CA VAL A 372 -19.20 -6.93 2.00
C VAL A 372 -19.56 -7.21 3.46
N LEU A 373 -19.10 -6.37 4.39
CA LEU A 373 -19.44 -6.51 5.81
C LEU A 373 -20.94 -6.33 6.07
N LEU A 374 -21.58 -5.36 5.42
CA LEU A 374 -23.03 -5.13 5.53
C LEU A 374 -23.83 -6.34 5.05
N ILE A 375 -23.45 -6.95 3.92
CA ILE A 375 -24.08 -8.16 3.40
C ILE A 375 -23.95 -9.31 4.40
N ALA A 376 -22.77 -9.51 4.99
CA ALA A 376 -22.55 -10.52 6.03
C ALA A 376 -23.45 -10.28 7.25
N CYS A 377 -23.52 -9.04 7.75
CA CYS A 377 -24.40 -8.68 8.86
C CYS A 377 -25.88 -8.94 8.56
N ILE A 378 -26.35 -8.59 7.36
CA ILE A 378 -27.75 -8.81 6.96
C ILE A 378 -28.04 -10.32 6.86
N ASN A 379 -27.12 -11.12 6.30
CA ASN A 379 -27.23 -12.57 6.24
C ASN A 379 -27.36 -13.18 7.64
N VAL A 380 -26.49 -12.79 8.57
CA VAL A 380 -26.55 -13.28 9.95
C VAL A 380 -27.80 -12.79 10.67
N ALA A 381 -28.25 -11.55 10.44
CA ALA A 381 -29.50 -11.05 10.98
C ALA A 381 -30.70 -11.87 10.49
N ASN A 382 -30.75 -12.23 9.21
CA ASN A 382 -31.78 -13.09 8.63
C ASN A 382 -31.79 -14.48 9.26
N LEU A 383 -30.62 -15.07 9.48
CA LEU A 383 -30.47 -16.34 10.19
C LEU A 383 -30.98 -16.20 11.63
N LEU A 384 -30.42 -15.29 12.43
CA LEU A 384 -30.83 -15.08 13.83
C LEU A 384 -32.33 -14.81 13.96
N PHE A 385 -32.91 -14.06 13.02
CA PHE A 385 -34.33 -13.81 12.96
C PHE A 385 -35.14 -15.10 12.72
N ALA A 386 -34.74 -15.94 11.76
CA ALA A 386 -35.37 -17.24 11.52
C ALA A 386 -35.31 -18.16 12.76
N ARG A 387 -34.20 -18.13 13.50
CA ARG A 387 -34.03 -18.86 14.76
C ARG A 387 -34.99 -18.38 15.84
N MET A 388 -35.12 -17.07 15.97
CA MET A 388 -36.03 -16.43 16.92
C MET A 388 -37.50 -16.78 16.60
N LEU A 389 -37.87 -16.87 15.32
CA LEU A 389 -39.21 -17.32 14.91
C LEU A 389 -39.49 -18.76 15.38
N ARG A 390 -38.51 -19.67 15.29
CA ARG A 390 -38.67 -21.05 15.79
C ARG A 390 -38.79 -21.14 17.31
N ARG A 391 -38.15 -20.22 18.06
CA ARG A 391 -38.20 -20.15 19.54
C ARG A 391 -39.35 -19.29 20.08
N GLN A 392 -40.33 -18.94 19.25
CA GLN A 392 -41.44 -18.06 19.62
C GLN A 392 -42.21 -18.49 20.86
N ARG A 393 -42.58 -19.78 20.95
CA ARG A 393 -43.35 -20.32 22.09
C ARG A 393 -42.58 -20.19 23.40
N GLU A 394 -41.28 -20.50 23.40
CA GLU A 394 -40.42 -20.40 24.59
C GLU A 394 -40.31 -18.95 25.08
N ILE A 395 -40.09 -18.01 24.16
CA ILE A 395 -40.00 -16.58 24.47
C ILE A 395 -41.33 -16.04 25.03
N GLY A 396 -42.46 -16.48 24.48
CA GLY A 396 -43.79 -16.12 24.97
C GLY A 396 -44.04 -16.61 26.40
N ILE A 397 -43.66 -17.86 26.71
CA ILE A 397 -43.76 -18.43 28.05
C ILE A 397 -42.89 -17.66 29.05
N GLN A 398 -41.65 -17.31 28.69
CA GLN A 398 -40.75 -16.53 29.54
C GLN A 398 -41.29 -15.13 29.86
N LEU A 399 -41.87 -14.45 28.87
CA LEU A 399 -42.52 -13.16 29.06
C LEU A 399 -43.75 -13.28 29.97
N ALA A 400 -44.53 -14.35 29.84
CA ALA A 400 -45.67 -14.64 30.73
C ALA A 400 -45.24 -14.94 32.17
N LEU A 401 -44.07 -15.59 32.36
CA LEU A 401 -43.44 -15.81 33.66
C LEU A 401 -42.77 -14.56 34.27
N GLY A 402 -42.88 -13.40 33.61
CA GLY A 402 -42.42 -12.11 34.14
C GLY A 402 -40.95 -11.78 33.85
N VAL A 403 -40.29 -12.48 32.92
CA VAL A 403 -38.94 -12.11 32.47
C VAL A 403 -38.98 -10.72 31.82
N GLY A 404 -38.17 -9.80 32.32
CA GLY A 404 -38.14 -8.43 31.81
C GLY A 404 -37.63 -8.37 30.36
N ARG A 405 -38.29 -7.58 29.50
CA ARG A 405 -37.92 -7.36 28.08
C ARG A 405 -36.45 -7.00 27.87
N GLY A 406 -35.85 -6.20 28.76
CA GLY A 406 -34.42 -5.86 28.71
C GLY A 406 -33.49 -7.05 28.92
N ARG A 407 -33.88 -8.04 29.72
CA ARG A 407 -33.11 -9.27 29.94
C ARG A 407 -33.13 -10.17 28.69
N LEU A 408 -34.27 -10.21 28.01
CA LEU A 408 -34.43 -10.92 26.73
C LEU A 408 -33.59 -10.27 25.62
N VAL A 409 -33.63 -8.94 25.50
CA VAL A 409 -32.79 -8.17 24.56
C VAL A 409 -31.31 -8.40 24.84
N GLY A 410 -30.88 -8.26 26.10
CA GLY A 410 -29.49 -8.48 26.50
C GLY A 410 -28.99 -9.89 26.18
N ARG A 411 -29.82 -10.92 26.35
CA ARG A 411 -29.48 -12.30 25.98
C ARG A 411 -29.29 -12.48 24.47
N ILE A 412 -30.17 -11.91 23.64
CA ILE A 412 -30.04 -12.02 22.17
C ILE A 412 -28.80 -11.27 21.67
N LEU A 413 -28.51 -10.11 22.24
CA LEU A 413 -27.29 -9.37 21.94
C LEU A 413 -26.04 -10.14 22.39
N LEU A 414 -26.07 -10.83 23.53
CA LEU A 414 -24.98 -11.69 23.99
C LEU A 414 -24.77 -12.89 23.06
N GLU A 415 -25.84 -13.53 22.59
CA GLU A 415 -25.75 -14.59 21.57
C GLU A 415 -25.11 -14.07 20.27
N GLY A 416 -25.50 -12.88 19.82
CA GLY A 416 -24.89 -12.21 18.66
C GLY A 416 -23.41 -11.89 18.86
N ALA A 417 -23.05 -11.35 20.03
CA ALA A 417 -21.66 -11.05 20.38
C ALA A 417 -20.79 -12.31 20.43
N LEU A 418 -21.28 -13.40 21.02
CA LEU A 418 -20.58 -14.69 21.04
C LEU A 418 -20.35 -15.26 19.62
N LEU A 419 -21.36 -15.17 18.76
CA LEU A 419 -21.23 -15.53 17.35
C LEU A 419 -20.23 -14.63 16.62
N GLY A 420 -20.22 -13.33 16.95
CA GLY A 420 -19.21 -12.39 16.48
C GLY A 420 -17.80 -12.79 16.90
N VAL A 421 -17.58 -13.19 18.15
CA VAL A 421 -16.26 -13.68 18.63
C VAL A 421 -15.83 -14.94 17.91
N LEU A 422 -16.71 -15.93 17.78
CA LEU A 422 -16.40 -17.18 17.06
C LEU A 422 -16.14 -16.94 15.57
N GLY A 423 -16.96 -16.10 14.94
CA GLY A 423 -16.79 -15.67 13.56
C GLY A 423 -15.51 -14.86 13.36
N GLY A 424 -15.15 -14.01 14.31
CA GLY A 424 -13.91 -13.23 14.32
C GLY A 424 -12.67 -14.10 14.45
N ALA A 425 -12.70 -15.12 15.31
CA ALA A 425 -11.61 -16.09 15.41
C ALA A 425 -11.42 -16.85 14.08
N ALA A 426 -12.51 -17.28 13.44
CA ALA A 426 -12.46 -17.90 12.12
C ALA A 426 -12.02 -16.91 11.02
N ALA A 427 -12.44 -15.64 11.10
CA ALA A 427 -12.03 -14.58 10.18
C ALA A 427 -10.53 -14.31 10.23
N LEU A 428 -9.90 -14.37 11.41
CA LEU A 428 -8.45 -14.24 11.55
C LEU A 428 -7.70 -15.39 10.85
N ALA A 429 -8.23 -16.61 10.91
CA ALA A 429 -7.67 -17.74 10.18
C ALA A 429 -7.79 -17.55 8.65
N VAL A 430 -8.95 -17.06 8.18
CA VAL A 430 -9.14 -16.67 6.78
C VAL A 430 -8.17 -15.56 6.38
N ALA A 431 -7.96 -14.55 7.21
CA ALA A 431 -7.04 -13.46 6.93
C ALA A 431 -5.58 -13.93 6.87
N TRP A 432 -5.19 -14.86 7.74
CA TRP A 432 -3.86 -15.45 7.72
C TRP A 432 -3.57 -16.22 6.43
N TRP A 433 -4.46 -17.15 6.05
CA TRP A 433 -4.27 -17.96 4.84
C TRP A 433 -4.54 -17.18 3.56
N GLY A 434 -5.61 -16.40 3.52
CA GLY A 434 -6.01 -15.57 2.40
C GLY A 434 -5.00 -14.46 2.14
N GLY A 435 -4.48 -13.82 3.18
CA GLY A 435 -3.39 -12.85 3.08
C GLY A 435 -2.13 -13.46 2.48
N GLY A 436 -1.72 -14.66 2.94
CA GLY A 436 -0.58 -15.36 2.36
C GLY A 436 -0.73 -15.67 0.87
N ALA A 437 -1.92 -16.12 0.45
CA ALA A 437 -2.21 -16.38 -0.97
C ALA A 437 -2.22 -15.08 -1.80
N LEU A 438 -2.88 -14.03 -1.30
CA LEU A 438 -3.02 -12.76 -1.99
C LEU A 438 -1.67 -12.07 -2.21
N ARG A 439 -0.79 -12.11 -1.20
CA ARG A 439 0.58 -11.59 -1.28
C ARG A 439 1.38 -12.27 -2.40
N ARG A 440 1.28 -13.60 -2.51
CA ARG A 440 2.02 -14.37 -3.52
C ARG A 440 1.48 -14.19 -4.94
N LEU A 441 0.16 -14.05 -5.09
CA LEU A 441 -0.47 -13.93 -6.41
C LEU A 441 -0.47 -12.50 -6.96
N LEU A 442 -0.71 -11.49 -6.11
CA LEU A 442 -0.92 -10.12 -6.56
C LEU A 442 0.24 -9.17 -6.26
N LEU A 443 1.12 -9.50 -5.30
CA LEU A 443 2.20 -8.62 -4.85
C LEU A 443 3.53 -9.39 -4.70
N PRO A 444 3.99 -10.09 -5.75
CA PRO A 444 5.20 -10.90 -5.70
C PRO A 444 6.47 -10.07 -5.41
N ASP A 445 6.49 -8.81 -5.86
CA ASP A 445 7.64 -7.92 -5.75
C ASP A 445 7.72 -7.16 -4.42
N VAL A 446 6.73 -7.34 -3.54
CA VAL A 446 6.73 -6.76 -2.20
C VAL A 446 7.36 -7.75 -1.21
N ALA A 447 8.37 -7.31 -0.48
CA ALA A 447 9.04 -8.07 0.56
C ALA A 447 8.23 -8.06 1.88
N TRP A 448 7.58 -9.19 2.15
CA TRP A 448 6.80 -9.41 3.37
C TRP A 448 7.69 -10.06 4.45
N ASN A 449 8.33 -9.24 5.29
CA ASN A 449 9.16 -9.74 6.40
C ASN A 449 8.30 -10.27 7.57
N ASP A 450 7.11 -9.71 7.76
CA ASP A 450 6.15 -10.12 8.79
C ASP A 450 4.99 -10.91 8.19
N LEU A 451 4.97 -12.21 8.49
CA LEU A 451 3.81 -13.08 8.26
C LEU A 451 2.75 -12.92 9.36
N GLY A 452 3.06 -12.18 10.42
CA GLY A 452 2.18 -11.98 11.58
C GLY A 452 0.98 -11.07 11.33
N LEU A 453 -0.11 -11.35 12.04
CA LEU A 453 -1.20 -10.39 12.19
C LEU A 453 -0.77 -9.32 13.19
N SER A 454 -0.58 -8.11 12.65
CA SER A 454 -0.52 -6.84 13.36
C SER A 454 -1.50 -6.76 14.55
N THR A 455 -1.06 -6.28 15.71
CA THR A 455 -1.96 -6.04 16.87
C THR A 455 -3.09 -5.08 16.51
N THR A 456 -2.82 -4.09 15.67
CA THR A 456 -3.83 -3.17 15.13
C THR A 456 -4.88 -3.93 14.33
N VAL A 457 -4.46 -4.80 13.41
CA VAL A 457 -5.37 -5.64 12.62
C VAL A 457 -6.15 -6.61 13.51
N LEU A 458 -5.51 -7.22 14.51
CA LEU A 458 -6.16 -8.12 15.46
C LEU A 458 -7.26 -7.40 16.26
N MET A 459 -6.95 -6.22 16.81
CA MET A 459 -7.91 -5.40 17.57
C MET A 459 -9.04 -4.88 16.68
N ALA A 460 -8.71 -4.37 15.48
CA ALA A 460 -9.69 -3.87 14.53
C ALA A 460 -10.62 -4.99 14.06
N THR A 461 -10.08 -6.16 13.72
CA THR A 461 -10.87 -7.35 13.31
C THR A 461 -11.75 -7.84 14.45
N GLY A 462 -11.22 -7.90 15.68
CA GLY A 462 -11.99 -8.27 16.87
C GLY A 462 -13.14 -7.29 17.14
N MET A 463 -12.88 -5.99 17.03
CA MET A 463 -13.89 -4.94 17.19
C MET A 463 -14.95 -5.02 16.09
N LEU A 464 -14.54 -5.19 14.83
CA LEU A 464 -15.43 -5.36 13.67
C LEU A 464 -16.31 -6.61 13.82
N ALA A 465 -15.74 -7.74 14.25
CA ALA A 465 -16.48 -8.97 14.46
C ALA A 465 -17.50 -8.86 15.60
N LEU A 466 -17.12 -8.21 16.71
CA LEU A 466 -18.03 -7.92 17.82
C LEU A 466 -19.17 -6.99 17.38
N LEU A 467 -18.84 -5.90 16.68
CA LEU A 467 -19.82 -4.97 16.13
C LEU A 467 -20.76 -5.67 15.15
N ALA A 468 -20.24 -6.49 14.24
CA ALA A 468 -21.03 -7.26 13.29
C ALA A 468 -22.00 -8.22 13.99
N GLY A 469 -21.53 -8.94 15.03
CA GLY A 469 -22.34 -9.82 15.86
C GLY A 469 -23.48 -9.08 16.57
N VAL A 470 -23.17 -7.94 17.18
CA VAL A 470 -24.16 -7.09 17.87
C VAL A 470 -25.15 -6.50 16.87
N LEU A 471 -24.69 -5.87 15.79
CA LEU A 471 -25.52 -5.25 14.76
C LEU A 471 -26.51 -6.26 14.15
N SER A 472 -26.03 -7.49 13.88
CA SER A 472 -26.86 -8.57 13.36
C SER A 472 -27.95 -9.01 14.35
N ALA A 473 -27.73 -8.85 15.66
CA ALA A 473 -28.66 -9.22 16.71
C ALA A 473 -29.64 -8.10 17.10
N ILE A 474 -29.40 -6.84 16.72
CA ILE A 474 -30.28 -5.70 17.06
C ILE A 474 -31.69 -5.90 16.52
N VAL A 475 -31.84 -6.22 15.23
CA VAL A 475 -33.16 -6.36 14.59
C VAL A 475 -33.98 -7.49 15.24
N PRO A 476 -33.44 -8.72 15.42
CA PRO A 476 -34.10 -9.76 16.19
C PRO A 476 -34.43 -9.35 17.64
N ALA A 477 -33.50 -8.70 18.35
CA ALA A 477 -33.69 -8.32 19.74
C ALA A 477 -34.84 -7.31 19.91
N LEU A 478 -34.91 -6.28 19.06
CA LEU A 478 -36.00 -5.30 19.06
C LEU A 478 -37.35 -5.94 18.74
N GLN A 479 -37.38 -6.89 17.81
CA GLN A 479 -38.59 -7.64 17.47
C GLN A 479 -39.04 -8.55 18.61
N ALA A 480 -38.11 -9.08 19.41
CA ALA A 480 -38.45 -9.88 20.58
C ALA A 480 -39.09 -9.02 21.68
N ALA A 481 -38.62 -7.78 21.84
CA ALA A 481 -39.13 -6.85 22.84
C ALA A 481 -40.53 -6.27 22.50
N ARG A 482 -40.80 -6.03 21.21
CA ARG A 482 -42.06 -5.41 20.73
C ARG A 482 -43.27 -6.34 20.70
N ARG A 483 -43.11 -7.64 20.96
CA ARG A 483 -44.23 -8.59 20.95
C ARG A 483 -45.06 -8.49 22.23
N ASP A 484 -46.37 -8.38 22.07
CA ASP A 484 -47.32 -8.44 23.17
C ASP A 484 -47.68 -9.89 23.49
N VAL A 485 -47.68 -10.18 24.80
CA VAL A 485 -47.97 -11.51 25.37
C VAL A 485 -49.36 -12.02 24.95
N ILE A 486 -50.30 -11.09 24.71
CA ILE A 486 -51.69 -11.38 24.34
C ILE A 486 -51.79 -11.90 22.88
N ASP A 487 -50.99 -11.37 21.96
CA ASP A 487 -50.97 -11.81 20.55
C ASP A 487 -50.30 -13.20 20.41
N SER A 488 -49.33 -13.51 21.26
CA SER A 488 -48.65 -14.82 21.27
C SER A 488 -49.50 -15.98 21.80
N LEU A 489 -50.56 -15.68 22.57
CA LEU A 489 -51.48 -16.68 23.13
C LEU A 489 -52.75 -16.87 22.28
N ARG A 490 -53.18 -15.84 21.52
CA ARG A 490 -54.32 -15.95 20.58
C ARG A 490 -53.98 -16.69 19.29
N THR A 491 -52.69 -16.75 18.92
CA THR A 491 -52.22 -17.45 17.72
C THR A 491 -51.95 -18.94 17.99
N SER A 492 -53.01 -19.70 18.26
CA SER A 492 -52.94 -21.17 18.33
C SER A 492 -52.65 -21.85 16.98
N ALA A 493 -52.48 -21.09 15.89
CA ALA A 493 -52.08 -21.60 14.59
C ALA A 493 -50.98 -20.73 13.95
N GLY A 494 -49.71 -20.96 14.33
CA GLY A 494 -48.50 -20.82 13.48
C GLY A 494 -48.20 -19.52 12.70
N GLY A 495 -48.99 -18.46 12.83
CA GLY A 495 -48.89 -17.27 11.98
C GLY A 495 -47.74 -16.34 12.37
N ILE A 496 -46.76 -16.17 11.48
CA ILE A 496 -45.75 -15.11 11.60
C ILE A 496 -46.46 -13.75 11.51
N THR A 497 -46.17 -12.81 12.41
CA THR A 497 -46.78 -11.46 12.37
C THR A 497 -46.45 -10.75 11.05
N ARG A 498 -47.40 -9.96 10.49
CA ARG A 498 -47.16 -9.17 9.26
C ARG A 498 -45.93 -8.26 9.38
N SER A 499 -45.65 -7.71 10.56
CA SER A 499 -44.46 -6.89 10.84
C SER A 499 -43.15 -7.69 10.75
N ALA A 500 -43.14 -8.94 11.20
CA ALA A 500 -41.98 -9.82 11.13
C ALA A 500 -41.69 -10.26 9.69
N LEU A 501 -42.73 -10.55 8.90
CA LEU A 501 -42.58 -10.80 7.46
C LEU A 501 -42.01 -9.58 6.75
N ARG A 502 -42.58 -8.38 6.94
CA ARG A 502 -42.09 -7.14 6.29
C ARG A 502 -40.60 -6.91 6.53
N VAL A 503 -40.15 -7.02 7.78
CA VAL A 503 -38.72 -6.82 8.11
C VAL A 503 -37.82 -7.84 7.40
N ARG A 504 -38.20 -9.12 7.40
CA ARG A 504 -37.44 -10.16 6.69
C ARG A 504 -37.40 -9.90 5.19
N THR A 505 -38.52 -9.52 4.59
CA THR A 505 -38.60 -9.21 3.15
C THR A 505 -37.75 -7.99 2.80
N THR A 506 -37.79 -6.92 3.61
CA THR A 506 -36.95 -5.74 3.43
C THR A 506 -35.46 -6.07 3.56
N LEU A 507 -35.05 -6.83 4.59
CA LEU A 507 -33.66 -7.25 4.75
C LEU A 507 -33.17 -8.09 3.56
N SER A 508 -33.99 -9.03 3.10
CA SER A 508 -33.67 -9.87 1.93
C SER A 508 -33.54 -9.05 0.65
N PHE A 509 -34.43 -8.05 0.46
CA PHE A 509 -34.37 -7.14 -0.67
C PHE A 509 -33.10 -6.27 -0.65
N VAL A 510 -32.77 -5.67 0.50
CA VAL A 510 -31.55 -4.86 0.66
C VAL A 510 -30.30 -5.71 0.42
N GLN A 511 -30.26 -6.93 0.96
CA GLN A 511 -29.17 -7.88 0.72
C GLN A 511 -29.02 -8.18 -0.78
N ALA A 512 -30.12 -8.49 -1.47
CA ALA A 512 -30.10 -8.77 -2.90
C ALA A 512 -29.63 -7.55 -3.69
N ALA A 513 -30.11 -6.35 -3.37
CA ALA A 513 -29.68 -5.11 -4.01
C ALA A 513 -28.17 -4.85 -3.82
N LEU A 514 -27.64 -5.00 -2.60
CA LEU A 514 -26.21 -4.86 -2.32
C LEU A 514 -25.36 -5.93 -3.03
N SER A 515 -25.87 -7.16 -3.12
CA SER A 515 -25.19 -8.25 -3.83
C SER A 515 -25.13 -7.98 -5.34
N VAL A 516 -26.22 -7.48 -5.92
CA VAL A 516 -26.26 -7.06 -7.33
C VAL A 516 -25.32 -5.89 -7.57
N LEU A 517 -25.28 -4.90 -6.68
CA LEU A 517 -24.35 -3.77 -6.76
C LEU A 517 -22.89 -4.24 -6.79
N LEU A 518 -22.50 -5.15 -5.88
CA LEU A 518 -21.15 -5.73 -5.88
C LEU A 518 -20.86 -6.53 -7.15
N LEU A 519 -21.83 -7.31 -7.63
CA LEU A 519 -21.64 -8.11 -8.85
C LEU A 519 -21.46 -7.22 -10.08
N ILE A 520 -22.23 -6.13 -10.19
CA ILE A 520 -22.06 -5.13 -11.25
C ILE A 520 -20.69 -4.47 -11.12
N GLY A 521 -20.29 -4.04 -9.92
CA GLY A 521 -18.97 -3.44 -9.69
C GLY A 521 -17.82 -4.39 -10.03
N ALA A 522 -17.89 -5.65 -9.62
CA ALA A 522 -16.91 -6.67 -9.95
C ALA A 522 -16.88 -6.98 -11.45
N GLY A 523 -18.05 -7.07 -12.11
CA GLY A 523 -18.15 -7.26 -13.55
C GLY A 523 -17.59 -6.08 -14.34
N LEU A 524 -17.86 -4.84 -13.91
CA LEU A 524 -17.26 -3.63 -14.48
C LEU A 524 -15.75 -3.58 -14.25
N PHE A 525 -15.27 -4.00 -13.08
CA PHE A 525 -13.84 -4.05 -12.79
C PHE A 525 -13.12 -5.07 -13.69
N VAL A 526 -13.64 -6.30 -13.78
CA VAL A 526 -13.09 -7.33 -14.68
C VAL A 526 -13.15 -6.84 -16.12
N ARG A 527 -14.27 -6.26 -16.55
CA ARG A 527 -14.41 -5.69 -17.90
C ARG A 527 -13.45 -4.53 -18.14
N SER A 528 -13.23 -3.66 -17.15
CA SER A 528 -12.30 -2.54 -17.24
C SER A 528 -10.86 -3.04 -17.33
N MET A 529 -10.51 -4.08 -16.57
CA MET A 529 -9.20 -4.72 -16.62
C MET A 529 -8.97 -5.42 -17.96
N THR A 530 -9.96 -6.15 -18.48
CA THR A 530 -9.87 -6.76 -19.81
C THR A 530 -9.80 -5.72 -20.91
N ASN A 531 -10.55 -4.62 -20.78
CA ASN A 531 -10.50 -3.51 -21.73
C ASN A 531 -9.15 -2.78 -21.67
N ALA A 532 -8.56 -2.63 -20.48
CA ALA A 532 -7.24 -2.04 -20.32
C ALA A 532 -6.16 -2.86 -21.01
N GLY A 533 -6.25 -4.19 -20.96
CA GLY A 533 -5.34 -5.08 -21.70
C GLY A 533 -5.54 -5.08 -23.22
N SER A 534 -6.70 -4.63 -23.70
CA SER A 534 -7.01 -4.50 -25.14
C SER A 534 -6.87 -3.06 -25.65
N VAL A 535 -6.31 -2.15 -24.85
CA VAL A 535 -6.01 -0.80 -25.33
C VAL A 535 -4.97 -0.93 -26.43
N ASP A 536 -5.18 -0.19 -27.52
CA ASP A 536 -4.19 -0.09 -28.56
C ASP A 536 -2.97 0.67 -28.03
N HIS A 537 -1.84 -0.02 -27.98
CA HIS A 537 -0.58 0.55 -27.51
C HIS A 537 0.19 1.26 -28.64
N GLY A 538 -0.26 1.15 -29.88
CA GLY A 538 0.50 1.53 -31.08
C GLY A 538 1.72 0.63 -31.32
N TYR A 539 1.75 -0.56 -30.73
CA TYR A 539 2.67 -1.67 -31.00
C TYR A 539 2.09 -2.97 -30.46
N GLU A 540 2.58 -4.12 -30.93
CA GLU A 540 2.09 -5.45 -30.53
C GLU A 540 2.96 -6.07 -29.42
N PRO A 541 2.50 -6.13 -28.15
CA PRO A 541 3.31 -6.63 -27.03
C PRO A 541 3.42 -8.15 -26.99
N ASP A 542 2.48 -8.89 -27.59
CA ASP A 542 2.47 -10.35 -27.55
C ASP A 542 3.67 -10.93 -28.31
N GLY A 543 4.37 -11.89 -27.67
CA GLY A 543 5.56 -12.53 -28.23
C GLY A 543 6.82 -11.66 -28.22
N MET A 544 6.85 -10.57 -27.43
CA MET A 544 8.03 -9.73 -27.26
C MET A 544 8.88 -10.15 -26.08
N LEU A 545 10.17 -10.39 -26.32
CA LEU A 545 11.18 -10.60 -25.30
C LEU A 545 12.14 -9.40 -25.25
N TYR A 546 12.57 -9.06 -24.04
CA TYR A 546 13.52 -7.99 -23.77
C TYR A 546 14.76 -8.59 -23.11
N ALA A 547 15.94 -8.20 -23.61
CA ALA A 547 17.21 -8.58 -23.03
C ALA A 547 18.10 -7.34 -22.85
N ASN A 548 18.52 -7.11 -21.61
CA ASN A 548 19.47 -6.05 -21.28
C ASN A 548 20.90 -6.57 -21.44
N LEU A 549 21.69 -5.91 -22.27
CA LEU A 549 23.10 -6.23 -22.41
C LEU A 549 23.89 -5.59 -21.26
N SER A 550 24.28 -6.40 -20.29
CA SER A 550 25.20 -5.99 -19.21
C SER A 550 26.64 -6.19 -19.66
N THR A 551 27.17 -5.23 -20.42
CA THR A 551 28.59 -5.24 -20.84
C THR A 551 29.43 -4.32 -19.94
N PRO A 552 30.64 -4.74 -19.52
CA PRO A 552 31.55 -3.87 -18.79
C PRO A 552 31.87 -2.62 -19.63
N ARG A 553 31.48 -1.43 -19.16
CA ARG A 553 31.71 -0.16 -19.87
C ARG A 553 33.19 0.09 -20.15
N ASN A 554 34.07 -0.43 -19.29
CA ASN A 554 35.53 -0.30 -19.37
C ASN A 554 36.19 -1.24 -20.39
N ALA A 555 35.44 -2.18 -20.99
CA ALA A 555 36.01 -3.25 -21.82
C ALA A 555 35.79 -3.08 -23.33
N ILE A 556 34.93 -2.15 -23.77
CA ILE A 556 34.54 -2.02 -25.18
C ILE A 556 34.52 -0.55 -25.58
N MET A 557 35.31 -0.17 -26.59
CA MET A 557 35.27 1.19 -27.14
C MET A 557 33.90 1.47 -27.77
N PRO A 558 33.39 2.72 -27.79
CA PRO A 558 32.05 3.03 -28.31
C PRO A 558 31.80 2.54 -29.75
N VAL A 559 32.81 2.60 -30.63
CA VAL A 559 32.75 2.07 -32.00
C VAL A 559 32.62 0.54 -32.03
N GLU A 560 33.22 -0.16 -31.06
CA GLU A 560 33.12 -1.61 -30.95
C GLU A 560 31.75 -2.06 -30.44
N HIS A 561 31.01 -1.20 -29.72
CA HIS A 561 29.67 -1.48 -29.20
C HIS A 561 28.64 -1.65 -30.33
N LEU A 562 28.60 -0.74 -31.30
CA LEU A 562 27.66 -0.82 -32.43
C LEU A 562 27.95 -2.00 -33.35
N ARG A 563 29.24 -2.36 -33.51
CA ARG A 563 29.64 -3.56 -34.24
C ARG A 563 29.18 -4.83 -33.51
N LEU A 564 29.35 -4.87 -32.18
CA LEU A 564 28.88 -5.96 -31.34
C LEU A 564 27.35 -6.09 -31.40
N GLU A 565 26.61 -4.98 -31.33
CA GLU A 565 25.16 -4.96 -31.51
C GLU A 565 24.74 -5.56 -32.85
N ARG A 566 25.39 -5.17 -33.96
CA ARG A 566 25.10 -5.76 -35.27
C ARG A 566 25.36 -7.28 -35.27
N GLU A 567 26.48 -7.72 -34.71
CA GLU A 567 26.81 -9.14 -34.62
C GLU A 567 25.80 -9.91 -33.76
N ILE A 568 25.33 -9.32 -32.66
CA ILE A 568 24.28 -9.90 -31.81
C ILE A 568 22.98 -10.01 -32.60
N LEU A 569 22.54 -8.93 -33.29
CA LEU A 569 21.35 -8.97 -34.12
C LEU A 569 21.46 -10.07 -35.18
N GLU A 570 22.57 -10.16 -35.90
CA GLU A 570 22.79 -11.19 -36.93
C GLU A 570 22.73 -12.62 -36.38
N ARG A 571 23.29 -12.87 -35.19
CA ARG A 571 23.26 -14.19 -34.55
C ARG A 571 21.88 -14.53 -34.02
N VAL A 572 21.24 -13.60 -33.32
CA VAL A 572 19.93 -13.83 -32.69
C VAL A 572 18.84 -13.97 -33.73
N SER A 573 18.91 -13.24 -34.84
CA SER A 573 17.96 -13.36 -35.96
C SER A 573 18.03 -14.73 -36.66
N ARG A 574 19.11 -15.51 -36.43
CA ARG A 574 19.25 -16.89 -36.94
C ARG A 574 18.75 -17.95 -35.96
N VAL A 575 18.39 -17.57 -34.73
CA VAL A 575 17.86 -18.51 -33.74
C VAL A 575 16.46 -18.96 -34.17
N PRO A 576 16.20 -20.27 -34.32
CA PRO A 576 14.87 -20.75 -34.66
C PRO A 576 13.83 -20.27 -33.64
N GLY A 577 12.73 -19.71 -34.14
CA GLY A 577 11.67 -19.13 -33.32
C GLY A 577 11.82 -17.62 -33.07
N VAL A 578 12.93 -16.98 -33.47
CA VAL A 578 13.01 -15.51 -33.54
C VAL A 578 12.47 -15.04 -34.90
N GLU A 579 11.43 -14.20 -34.91
CA GLU A 579 10.88 -13.59 -36.12
C GLU A 579 11.71 -12.36 -36.53
N SER A 580 12.00 -11.48 -35.56
CA SER A 580 12.73 -10.24 -35.78
C SER A 580 13.41 -9.78 -34.50
N ALA A 581 14.45 -8.96 -34.64
CA ALA A 581 15.27 -8.46 -33.56
C ALA A 581 15.66 -7.01 -33.80
N ALA A 582 15.63 -6.19 -32.75
CA ALA A 582 15.98 -4.78 -32.81
C ALA A 582 16.61 -4.29 -31.51
N PHE A 583 17.48 -3.29 -31.60
CA PHE A 583 17.94 -2.53 -30.44
C PHE A 583 17.13 -1.24 -30.26
N THR A 584 16.94 -0.84 -29.00
CA THR A 584 16.37 0.46 -28.60
C THR A 584 17.13 1.07 -27.43
N SER A 585 17.24 2.41 -27.41
CA SER A 585 17.76 3.19 -26.29
C SER A 585 16.76 3.40 -25.16
N SER A 586 15.47 3.25 -25.46
CA SER A 586 14.38 3.51 -24.51
C SER A 586 13.31 2.44 -24.67
N MET A 587 13.04 1.73 -23.58
CA MET A 587 11.93 0.79 -23.50
C MET A 587 10.62 1.55 -23.27
N PRO A 588 9.54 1.21 -23.99
CA PRO A 588 8.19 1.70 -23.68
C PRO A 588 7.85 1.49 -22.20
N PHE A 589 7.18 2.47 -21.57
CA PHE A 589 6.77 2.51 -20.16
C PHE A 589 7.89 2.58 -19.11
N TRP A 590 9.16 2.38 -19.48
CA TRP A 590 10.28 2.37 -18.52
C TRP A 590 11.12 3.63 -18.58
N SER A 591 11.34 4.15 -19.78
CA SER A 591 12.29 5.24 -20.00
C SER A 591 11.92 6.02 -21.24
N TYR A 592 12.29 7.30 -21.24
CA TYR A 592 12.20 8.14 -22.41
C TYR A 592 13.38 9.10 -22.42
N LEU A 593 13.75 9.54 -23.61
CA LEU A 593 14.81 10.52 -23.82
C LEU A 593 14.19 11.76 -24.43
N VAL A 594 14.62 12.94 -23.98
CA VAL A 594 14.18 14.21 -24.55
C VAL A 594 15.40 15.00 -24.94
N TYR A 595 15.51 15.33 -26.22
CA TYR A 595 16.53 16.21 -26.76
C TYR A 595 15.91 17.54 -27.15
N THR A 596 16.71 18.61 -27.09
CA THR A 596 16.36 19.83 -27.82
C THR A 596 16.48 19.54 -29.30
N ILE A 597 15.39 19.80 -30.03
CA ILE A 597 15.33 19.58 -31.47
C ILE A 597 15.03 20.89 -32.20
N ARG A 598 15.60 21.01 -33.39
CA ARG A 598 15.25 22.02 -34.39
C ARG A 598 14.81 21.29 -35.65
N ILE A 599 13.73 21.74 -36.27
CA ILE A 599 13.23 21.17 -37.52
C ILE A 599 13.37 22.23 -38.60
N ASP A 600 13.87 21.83 -39.77
CA ASP A 600 14.04 22.76 -40.88
C ASP A 600 12.70 23.40 -41.29
N GLY A 601 12.70 24.72 -41.46
CA GLY A 601 11.51 25.50 -41.80
C GLY A 601 10.38 25.48 -40.76
N VAL A 602 10.68 25.19 -39.48
CA VAL A 602 9.73 25.26 -38.35
C VAL A 602 10.32 26.16 -37.27
N ASP A 603 9.72 27.34 -37.07
CA ASP A 603 10.24 28.34 -36.12
C ASP A 603 10.07 27.91 -34.66
N SER A 604 8.92 27.33 -34.33
CA SER A 604 8.64 26.79 -33.00
C SER A 604 7.54 25.73 -33.07
N LEU A 605 7.78 24.55 -32.52
CA LEU A 605 6.71 23.59 -32.27
C LEU A 605 5.82 24.12 -31.15
N ARG A 606 4.49 23.95 -31.27
CA ARG A 606 3.57 24.31 -30.19
C ARG A 606 3.87 23.43 -28.97
N THR A 607 3.94 24.05 -27.80
CA THR A 607 4.00 23.32 -26.53
C THR A 607 2.68 22.59 -26.33
N LEU A 608 2.72 21.26 -26.32
CA LEU A 608 1.58 20.42 -25.97
C LEU A 608 1.54 20.23 -24.45
N PRO A 609 0.36 20.02 -23.83
CA PRO A 609 0.27 19.60 -22.43
C PRO A 609 1.11 18.35 -22.15
N SER A 610 1.27 17.49 -23.15
CA SER A 610 2.02 16.25 -23.04
C SER A 610 3.56 16.41 -23.22
N GLY A 611 4.06 17.63 -23.42
CA GLY A 611 5.49 17.95 -23.32
C GLY A 611 6.28 18.00 -24.62
N GLY A 612 7.60 17.76 -24.50
CA GLY A 612 8.56 17.82 -25.60
C GLY A 612 8.57 16.56 -26.47
N ALA A 613 9.36 16.57 -27.55
CA ALA A 613 9.47 15.42 -28.44
C ALA A 613 10.36 14.32 -27.85
N HIS A 614 9.80 13.13 -27.65
CA HIS A 614 10.50 11.97 -27.11
C HIS A 614 11.27 11.27 -28.22
N ALA A 615 12.54 11.00 -27.93
CA ALA A 615 13.46 10.34 -28.85
C ALA A 615 13.58 8.86 -28.52
N HIS A 616 13.51 8.05 -29.55
CA HIS A 616 13.85 6.63 -29.51
C HIS A 616 14.97 6.39 -30.50
N ILE A 617 16.19 6.16 -30.02
CA ILE A 617 17.28 5.73 -30.89
C ILE A 617 17.15 4.23 -31.04
N VAL A 618 16.94 3.80 -32.28
CA VAL A 618 16.54 2.43 -32.58
C VAL A 618 17.32 1.88 -33.75
N SER A 619 17.46 0.55 -33.79
CA SER A 619 17.96 -0.13 -34.97
C SER A 619 16.92 -0.13 -36.10
N PRO A 620 17.34 -0.30 -37.37
CA PRO A 620 16.44 -0.23 -38.53
C PRO A 620 15.20 -1.14 -38.48
N ALA A 621 15.33 -2.33 -37.86
CA ALA A 621 14.26 -3.31 -37.75
C ALA A 621 13.27 -3.04 -36.62
N TYR A 622 13.40 -1.93 -35.88
CA TYR A 622 12.56 -1.66 -34.70
C TYR A 622 11.07 -1.63 -35.02
N LEU A 623 10.65 -0.86 -36.03
CA LEU A 623 9.23 -0.73 -36.39
C LEU A 623 8.62 -2.07 -36.83
N GLU A 624 9.41 -2.92 -37.50
CA GLU A 624 9.00 -4.29 -37.87
C GLU A 624 8.92 -5.19 -36.62
N THR A 625 9.90 -5.09 -35.73
CA THR A 625 9.97 -5.87 -34.48
C THR A 625 8.82 -5.50 -33.55
N THR A 626 8.44 -4.24 -33.45
CA THR A 626 7.30 -3.77 -32.65
C THR A 626 5.96 -3.84 -33.40
N ARG A 627 5.98 -4.13 -34.71
CA ARG A 627 4.82 -4.12 -35.61
C ARG A 627 4.03 -2.81 -35.55
N MET A 628 4.77 -1.71 -35.63
CA MET A 628 4.18 -0.37 -35.74
C MET A 628 3.76 -0.08 -37.16
N ASP A 629 2.53 0.41 -37.33
CA ASP A 629 2.01 0.72 -38.66
C ASP A 629 2.57 2.04 -39.21
N ILE A 630 3.15 1.97 -40.41
CA ILE A 630 3.60 3.15 -41.16
C ILE A 630 2.39 3.73 -41.90
N ILE A 631 1.97 4.92 -41.48
CA ILE A 631 0.84 5.67 -42.07
C ILE A 631 1.22 6.27 -43.43
N ARG A 632 2.41 6.87 -43.53
CA ARG A 632 2.88 7.56 -44.74
C ARG A 632 4.40 7.52 -44.86
N GLY A 633 4.91 7.42 -46.08
CA GLY A 633 6.36 7.45 -46.35
C GLY A 633 7.00 6.08 -46.23
N ARG A 634 8.27 6.05 -45.80
CA ARG A 634 9.08 4.84 -45.66
C ARG A 634 9.53 4.65 -44.21
N GLY A 635 9.86 3.40 -43.86
CA GLY A 635 10.35 3.04 -42.53
C GLY A 635 11.85 3.32 -42.34
N LEU A 636 12.44 2.68 -41.33
CA LEU A 636 13.86 2.84 -40.97
C LEU A 636 14.81 1.85 -41.67
N GLY A 637 14.27 0.86 -42.38
CA GLY A 637 15.00 -0.30 -42.93
C GLY A 637 15.88 -0.06 -44.16
N ASP A 638 15.87 1.13 -44.78
CA ASP A 638 16.50 1.35 -46.11
C ASP A 638 18.04 1.51 -46.06
N GLY A 639 18.68 1.33 -44.90
CA GLY A 639 20.13 1.42 -44.74
C GLY A 639 20.71 2.85 -44.89
N ARG A 640 19.85 3.88 -44.98
CA ARG A 640 20.28 5.28 -44.99
C ARG A 640 20.59 5.75 -43.58
N ALA A 641 21.84 6.15 -43.36
CA ALA A 641 22.25 6.83 -42.14
C ALA A 641 21.44 8.11 -41.90
N TYR A 642 21.21 8.47 -40.63
CA TYR A 642 20.46 9.68 -40.22
C TYR A 642 19.03 9.72 -40.79
N THR A 643 18.28 8.63 -40.57
CA THR A 643 16.86 8.57 -40.93
C THR A 643 16.00 8.57 -39.68
N ALA A 644 14.94 9.37 -39.67
CA ALA A 644 13.92 9.38 -38.63
C ALA A 644 12.52 9.06 -39.16
N VAL A 645 11.69 8.49 -38.30
CA VAL A 645 10.26 8.31 -38.49
C VAL A 645 9.57 8.99 -37.32
N VAL A 646 8.59 9.85 -37.60
CA VAL A 646 7.86 10.60 -36.57
C VAL A 646 6.49 9.99 -36.35
N ASN A 647 5.92 10.10 -35.15
CA ASN A 647 4.55 9.66 -34.96
C ASN A 647 3.52 10.67 -35.52
N GLN A 648 2.27 10.24 -35.59
CA GLN A 648 1.17 11.04 -36.13
C GLN A 648 1.01 12.37 -35.39
N THR A 649 1.19 12.39 -34.07
CA THR A 649 1.10 13.60 -33.25
C THR A 649 2.17 14.62 -33.60
N MET A 650 3.42 14.20 -33.76
CA MET A 650 4.50 15.07 -34.18
C MET A 650 4.30 15.55 -35.62
N ALA A 651 3.86 14.67 -36.53
CA ALA A 651 3.54 15.05 -37.90
C ALA A 651 2.48 16.16 -37.95
N ARG A 652 1.38 16.04 -37.19
CA ARG A 652 0.32 17.07 -37.10
C ARG A 652 0.82 18.43 -36.61
N GLN A 653 1.89 18.48 -35.81
CA GLN A 653 2.51 19.75 -35.39
C GLN A 653 3.36 20.39 -36.49
N ILE A 654 3.94 19.59 -37.39
CA ILE A 654 4.80 20.04 -38.48
C ILE A 654 3.98 20.41 -39.72
N GLU A 655 2.87 19.71 -39.98
CA GLU A 655 1.99 19.90 -41.14
C GLU A 655 1.56 21.37 -41.43
N PRO A 656 1.28 22.23 -40.44
CA PRO A 656 1.00 23.65 -40.69
C PRO A 656 2.13 24.41 -41.39
N TYR A 657 3.36 23.92 -41.28
CA TYR A 657 4.55 24.51 -41.90
C TYR A 657 4.88 23.87 -43.26
N GLY A 658 4.20 22.78 -43.64
CA GLY A 658 4.38 22.02 -44.90
C GLY A 658 4.51 20.52 -44.66
N ASP A 659 4.85 19.75 -45.72
CA ASP A 659 5.01 18.29 -45.59
C ASP A 659 6.14 17.96 -44.58
N PRO A 660 5.88 17.14 -43.54
CA PRO A 660 6.92 16.66 -42.63
C PRO A 660 7.96 15.76 -43.33
N ILE A 661 7.55 14.98 -44.34
CA ILE A 661 8.45 14.02 -45.00
C ILE A 661 9.48 14.76 -45.86
N GLY A 662 10.74 14.37 -45.73
CA GLY A 662 11.88 14.98 -46.41
C GLY A 662 12.52 16.17 -45.66
N ARG A 663 11.95 16.60 -44.53
CA ARG A 663 12.56 17.63 -43.68
C ARG A 663 13.68 17.06 -42.81
N CYS A 664 14.58 17.94 -42.38
CA CYS A 664 15.65 17.63 -41.45
C CYS A 664 15.24 17.91 -40.01
N ILE A 665 15.41 16.92 -39.13
CA ILE A 665 15.49 17.10 -37.68
C ILE A 665 16.97 17.25 -37.30
N TYR A 666 17.25 18.22 -36.44
CA TYR A 666 18.54 18.46 -35.85
C TYR A 666 18.41 18.31 -34.34
N MET A 667 19.11 17.33 -33.77
CA MET A 667 19.14 17.07 -32.33
C MET A 667 20.40 17.68 -31.71
N THR A 668 20.27 18.36 -30.57
CA THR A 668 21.41 18.84 -29.78
C THR A 668 21.76 17.84 -28.68
N VAL A 669 22.97 17.30 -28.72
CA VAL A 669 23.49 16.30 -27.78
C VAL A 669 24.81 16.79 -27.22
N SER A 670 24.91 16.92 -25.90
CA SER A 670 26.11 17.42 -25.21
C SER A 670 26.62 18.76 -25.79
N GLY A 671 25.69 19.64 -26.17
CA GLY A 671 25.99 20.94 -26.77
C GLY A 671 26.35 20.93 -28.27
N THR A 672 26.41 19.75 -28.90
CA THR A 672 26.70 19.61 -30.34
C THR A 672 25.43 19.26 -31.11
N GLU A 673 25.17 19.97 -32.21
CA GLU A 673 24.04 19.67 -33.11
C GLU A 673 24.42 18.53 -34.07
N THR A 674 23.48 17.61 -34.28
CA THR A 674 23.64 16.49 -35.24
C THR A 674 23.54 16.96 -36.69
N PRO A 675 24.08 16.19 -37.66
CA PRO A 675 23.76 16.37 -39.07
C PRO A 675 22.25 16.23 -39.34
N CYS A 676 21.81 16.67 -40.53
CA CYS A 676 20.41 16.51 -40.94
C CYS A 676 19.94 15.06 -40.80
N ILE A 677 18.93 14.84 -39.96
CA ILE A 677 18.21 13.58 -39.85
C ILE A 677 16.93 13.71 -40.68
N GLU A 678 16.86 13.03 -41.81
CA GLU A 678 15.71 13.10 -42.74
C GLU A 678 14.49 12.40 -42.14
N ILE A 679 13.34 13.08 -42.10
CA ILE A 679 12.05 12.47 -41.79
C ILE A 679 11.61 11.65 -43.00
N ALA A 680 11.73 10.33 -42.89
CA ALA A 680 11.40 9.37 -43.94
C ALA A 680 9.92 8.99 -43.97
N GLY A 681 9.26 9.01 -42.83
CA GLY A 681 7.89 8.54 -42.72
C GLY A 681 7.20 8.93 -41.42
N ILE A 682 5.92 8.57 -41.38
CA ILE A 682 5.01 8.82 -40.28
C ILE A 682 4.44 7.46 -39.82
N VAL A 683 4.52 7.18 -38.53
CA VAL A 683 3.90 6.01 -37.88
C VAL A 683 2.73 6.42 -37.00
N GLU A 684 1.93 5.44 -36.58
CA GLU A 684 0.89 5.64 -35.59
C GLU A 684 1.42 6.17 -34.24
N ASP A 685 0.50 6.73 -33.45
CA ASP A 685 0.81 7.17 -32.09
C ASP A 685 0.97 5.95 -31.18
N ALA A 686 2.12 5.82 -30.52
CA ALA A 686 2.38 4.75 -29.56
C ALA A 686 2.37 5.25 -28.12
N LYS A 687 1.97 4.37 -27.20
CA LYS A 687 2.01 4.63 -25.76
C LYS A 687 3.43 4.44 -25.23
N ALA A 688 3.93 5.35 -24.39
CA ALA A 688 5.31 5.32 -23.92
C ALA A 688 5.52 5.65 -22.43
N THR A 689 4.61 6.33 -21.73
CA THR A 689 4.76 6.62 -20.28
C THR A 689 3.65 6.04 -19.39
N GLY A 690 2.44 5.87 -19.92
CA GLY A 690 1.32 5.28 -19.19
C GLY A 690 0.15 4.91 -20.10
N PHE A 691 -0.82 4.15 -19.56
CA PHE A 691 -1.99 3.72 -20.33
C PHE A 691 -3.00 4.86 -20.57
N ASP A 692 -3.14 5.76 -19.59
CA ASP A 692 -4.06 6.92 -19.62
C ASP A 692 -3.34 8.22 -20.02
N GLU A 693 -2.38 8.13 -20.93
CA GLU A 693 -1.70 9.31 -21.47
C GLU A 693 -2.36 9.83 -22.75
N GLU A 694 -2.37 11.15 -22.91
CA GLU A 694 -2.65 11.76 -24.21
C GLU A 694 -1.47 11.52 -25.16
N PRO A 695 -1.72 11.35 -26.47
CA PRO A 695 -0.65 11.25 -27.46
C PRO A 695 0.32 12.44 -27.39
N PHE A 696 1.62 12.16 -27.43
CA PHE A 696 2.69 13.16 -27.43
C PHE A 696 3.65 12.96 -28.59
N MET A 697 4.48 13.97 -28.87
CA MET A 697 5.40 13.93 -30.00
C MET A 697 6.48 12.86 -29.76
N GLN A 698 6.62 11.92 -30.68
CA GLN A 698 7.66 10.89 -30.66
C GLN A 698 8.36 10.82 -32.00
N TYR A 699 9.65 10.52 -31.98
CA TYR A 699 10.42 10.22 -33.17
C TYR A 699 11.42 9.09 -32.92
N TYR A 700 11.51 8.22 -33.91
CA TYR A 700 12.35 7.03 -33.94
C TYR A 700 13.49 7.29 -34.91
N VAL A 701 14.73 7.25 -34.44
CA VAL A 701 15.90 7.63 -35.23
C VAL A 701 16.91 6.50 -35.34
N THR A 702 17.44 6.32 -36.54
CA THR A 702 18.60 5.46 -36.84
C THR A 702 19.84 6.33 -37.04
N LEU A 703 20.92 5.99 -36.33
CA LEU A 703 22.20 6.70 -36.40
C LEU A 703 23.29 5.80 -36.98
N PRO A 704 24.24 6.33 -37.77
CA PRO A 704 25.36 5.54 -38.28
C PRO A 704 26.41 5.25 -37.19
N GLU A 705 27.29 4.30 -37.50
CA GLU A 705 28.49 4.03 -36.69
C GLU A 705 29.37 5.28 -36.55
N GLY A 706 29.86 5.53 -35.33
CA GLY A 706 30.70 6.68 -35.01
C GLY A 706 29.97 8.01 -34.93
N ALA A 707 28.63 8.02 -34.95
CA ALA A 707 27.88 9.23 -34.61
C ALA A 707 28.18 9.60 -33.14
N PRO A 708 28.56 10.86 -32.83
CA PRO A 708 28.88 11.30 -31.46
C PRO A 708 27.76 11.03 -30.46
N VAL A 709 26.53 11.05 -30.98
CA VAL A 709 25.32 10.67 -30.26
C VAL A 709 25.42 9.18 -29.93
N ALA A 710 25.48 8.28 -30.91
CA ALA A 710 25.53 6.81 -30.72
C ALA A 710 26.57 6.32 -29.69
N GLU A 711 27.72 6.99 -29.56
CA GLU A 711 28.77 6.64 -28.60
C GLU A 711 28.41 6.90 -27.13
N ALA A 712 27.47 7.81 -26.85
CA ALA A 712 26.93 8.04 -25.51
C ALA A 712 25.95 6.95 -25.06
N PHE A 713 25.45 6.11 -25.99
CA PHE A 713 24.35 5.15 -25.78
C PHE A 713 24.80 3.71 -25.52
N ALA A 714 25.99 3.49 -24.98
CA ALA A 714 26.40 2.16 -24.50
C ALA A 714 25.41 1.65 -23.43
N GLY A 715 24.52 0.74 -23.82
CA GLY A 715 23.40 0.26 -23.00
C GLY A 715 22.09 -0.04 -23.74
N ALA A 716 22.13 -0.35 -25.04
CA ALA A 716 20.91 -0.64 -25.80
C ALA A 716 20.22 -1.92 -25.30
N THR A 717 18.89 -1.88 -25.24
CA THR A 717 18.04 -3.04 -24.97
C THR A 717 17.81 -3.81 -26.24
N LEU A 718 18.09 -5.12 -26.23
CA LEU A 718 17.70 -6.03 -27.31
C LEU A 718 16.22 -6.39 -27.15
N MET A 719 15.43 -6.09 -28.16
CA MET A 719 14.04 -6.49 -28.32
C MET A 719 13.95 -7.60 -29.36
N LEU A 720 13.24 -8.67 -29.03
CA LEU A 720 13.06 -9.83 -29.89
C LEU A 720 11.58 -10.13 -30.02
N ARG A 721 11.12 -10.33 -31.25
CA ARG A 721 9.84 -10.95 -31.49
C ARG A 721 10.04 -12.43 -31.71
N VAL A 722 9.30 -13.26 -30.99
CA VAL A 722 9.39 -14.71 -31.08
C VAL A 722 8.09 -15.35 -31.53
N SER A 723 8.22 -16.38 -32.37
CA SER A 723 7.16 -17.30 -32.74
C SER A 723 7.24 -18.56 -31.88
N GLY A 724 6.16 -18.87 -31.15
CA GLY A 724 6.07 -20.10 -30.35
C GLY A 724 6.39 -19.91 -28.86
N SER A 725 6.95 -20.93 -28.22
CA SER A 725 7.17 -20.91 -26.76
C SER A 725 8.44 -20.14 -26.39
N GLU A 726 8.27 -19.00 -25.72
CA GLU A 726 9.35 -18.17 -25.15
C GLU A 726 10.39 -18.99 -24.37
N SER A 727 9.93 -20.02 -23.65
CA SER A 727 10.78 -20.91 -22.85
C SER A 727 11.85 -21.67 -23.65
N GLN A 728 11.67 -21.84 -24.96
CA GLN A 728 12.64 -22.50 -25.83
C GLN A 728 13.69 -21.53 -26.38
N VAL A 729 13.30 -20.27 -26.60
CA VAL A 729 14.17 -19.25 -27.21
C VAL A 729 15.10 -18.63 -26.17
N ILE A 730 14.60 -18.33 -24.97
CA ILE A 730 15.35 -17.64 -23.90
C ILE A 730 16.71 -18.31 -23.59
N PRO A 731 16.82 -19.64 -23.38
CA PRO A 731 18.10 -20.26 -23.06
C PRO A 731 19.11 -20.24 -24.20
N THR A 732 18.65 -20.12 -25.45
CA THR A 732 19.51 -20.06 -26.64
C THR A 732 19.99 -18.64 -26.90
N VAL A 733 19.14 -17.63 -26.67
CA VAL A 733 19.53 -16.22 -26.75
C VAL A 733 20.48 -15.81 -25.62
N ARG A 734 20.33 -16.43 -24.43
CA ARG A 734 21.18 -16.16 -23.27
C ARG A 734 22.61 -16.73 -23.41
N ARG A 735 22.78 -17.80 -24.19
CA ARG A 735 24.08 -18.40 -24.50
C ARG A 735 24.73 -17.67 -25.66
#